data_AF-A0A1P8V0N6-F1
#
_entry.id   AF-A0A1P8V0N6-F1
#
_cell.length_a   1.000
_cell.length_b   1.000
_cell.length_c   1.000
_cell.angle_alpha   90.00
_cell.angle_beta   90.00
_cell.angle_gamma   90.00
#
_symmetry.space_group_name_H-M   'P 1'
#
loop_
_entity.id
_entity.type
_entity.pdbx_description
1 polymer ?
#
loop_
_entity_poly.entity_id
_entity_poly.type
_entity_poly.pdbx_seq_one_letter_code
_entity_poly.pdbx_strand_id
1 'polypeptide(L)'
;MALAHSPVADNSLLPFAQPGAVQVPPISASSSHAWSSWFDLGNIFEDGLTLGNQTYRGLRVFTSGEIQLGNSDGWQDTSINAYYSTSTDIRAIPDGVVNQGVWIEENTARDSVLITFNAVGQYSNDVWNTITYQVEIIDRGENDTEVIYRFNALDFPTYPSGVASYIRYDDWNYSLPVRLMPVGAQWEDLEGNTGIDGVWQLRIEDGIFDMSDVATPHEAHIGTAAPEELNGWLGGDILRGLEGDDTLDGSGGNDTITGDTGDDLIFGDIGADLINGGDGNDDIRAGPDRDSIGAGDGDDTVDGDGGHDNIYGGEGANRLIGGTGNDYITAGSDDDAIQGNNGQDTINSGAGNDTVDAGNDADTVHGGAGDDILLGGGGADYLTGGDGNDTINTGGAHVHIDRNTVLAGAGDDLVNVALGRNTVEGGEGHDEIIVHHMVGLLDAHINSNQLNGGLGDDTITGGRFHDTIGGQEGNDLLDGGNGNDSIGAGDGDDTVTGDAWDGTGHDWIYGGAGADSLYGGGGNDTIFGGEGDDTLLGSYGRDLLLGGDGDDFIFGGAGSDVAAGGAGADRFFASFRGNDVTTINDYNPDEGDVLVLDGRYFSADDLRLRGDRMTDAEGNPTGYSSMTLVRVNEDGSLGQTIFDFANASELDRIVIRMPNEPIDGIAQVEIITFDLL
;
A
#
# COMPACT_ATOMS: atom_id res chain seq x y z
N MET A 1 11.87 23.06 30.05
CA MET A 1 12.16 24.35 29.37
C MET A 1 13.57 24.18 28.90
N ALA A 2 13.85 24.27 27.59
CA ALA A 2 15.21 24.02 27.08
C ALA A 2 16.24 24.81 27.88
N LEU A 3 17.28 24.14 28.34
CA LEU A 3 18.39 24.70 29.06
C LEU A 3 19.07 25.74 28.16
N ALA A 4 19.26 26.96 28.63
CA ALA A 4 19.99 27.98 27.87
C ALA A 4 21.50 27.85 28.13
N HIS A 5 22.32 28.02 27.09
CA HIS A 5 23.77 28.16 27.23
C HIS A 5 24.13 29.24 28.24
N SER A 6 25.18 28.98 29.01
CA SER A 6 25.80 29.99 29.85
C SER A 6 26.32 31.13 28.96
N PRO A 7 26.12 32.41 29.33
CA PRO A 7 26.72 33.50 28.59
C PRO A 7 28.24 33.46 28.71
N VAL A 8 28.93 33.29 27.58
CA VAL A 8 30.38 33.41 27.47
C VAL A 8 30.67 34.68 26.67
N ALA A 9 31.49 35.59 27.22
CA ALA A 9 31.75 36.89 26.60
C ALA A 9 32.89 36.86 25.57
N ASP A 10 33.84 35.94 25.76
CA ASP A 10 35.01 35.70 24.94
C ASP A 10 35.64 34.33 25.28
N ASN A 11 36.66 33.94 24.52
CA ASN A 11 37.47 32.74 24.76
C ASN A 11 38.61 32.97 25.80
N SER A 12 38.49 33.97 26.68
CA SER A 12 39.48 34.13 27.74
C SER A 12 39.41 32.95 28.71
N LEU A 13 40.58 32.46 29.12
CA LEU A 13 40.64 31.44 30.17
C LEU A 13 40.16 32.05 31.49
N LEU A 14 39.32 31.29 32.19
CA LEU A 14 38.90 31.63 33.54
C LEU A 14 40.13 31.67 34.48
N PRO A 15 40.12 32.52 35.51
CA PRO A 15 41.23 32.59 36.47
C PRO A 15 41.56 31.23 37.07
N PHE A 16 42.81 30.78 36.97
CA PHE A 16 43.28 29.48 37.48
C PHE A 16 44.26 29.63 38.66
N ALA A 17 44.43 28.57 39.45
CA ALA A 17 45.30 28.44 40.63
C ALA A 17 44.86 29.21 41.89
N GLN A 18 43.56 29.17 42.22
CA GLN A 18 43.07 29.67 43.52
C GLN A 18 43.46 28.72 44.68
N PRO A 19 43.50 29.21 45.94
CA PRO A 19 43.77 28.35 47.10
C PRO A 19 42.73 27.22 47.22
N GLY A 20 43.12 25.97 46.96
CA GLY A 20 42.23 24.80 47.02
C GLY A 20 42.27 23.88 45.79
N ALA A 21 42.92 24.32 44.70
CA ALA A 21 43.06 23.53 43.48
C ALA A 21 43.75 22.18 43.70
N VAL A 22 43.21 21.11 43.12
CA VAL A 22 43.81 19.77 43.13
C VAL A 22 44.69 19.62 41.89
N GLN A 23 45.99 19.47 42.11
CA GLN A 23 46.94 19.21 41.04
C GLN A 23 46.94 17.71 40.69
N VAL A 24 46.74 17.39 39.41
CA VAL A 24 47.11 16.07 38.87
C VAL A 24 48.62 16.05 38.73
N PRO A 25 49.33 15.14 39.41
CA PRO A 25 50.77 15.19 39.46
C PRO A 25 51.37 15.05 38.04
N PRO A 26 52.44 15.83 37.72
CA PRO A 26 52.99 15.88 36.38
C PRO A 26 53.71 14.57 36.04
N ILE A 27 53.62 14.15 34.77
CA ILE A 27 54.32 12.97 34.26
C ILE A 27 55.84 13.20 34.35
N SER A 28 56.56 12.35 35.07
CA SER A 28 58.03 12.30 34.98
C SER A 28 58.45 11.78 33.60
N ALA A 29 59.53 12.31 33.01
CA ALA A 29 60.00 12.03 31.64
C ALA A 29 60.30 10.54 31.28
N SER A 30 59.99 9.57 32.15
CA SER A 30 60.27 8.14 31.96
C SER A 30 59.07 7.19 32.12
N SER A 31 57.82 7.66 32.31
CA SER A 31 56.66 6.76 32.47
C SER A 31 55.71 6.79 31.27
N SER A 32 55.33 5.61 30.77
CA SER A 32 54.35 5.41 29.69
C SER A 32 52.89 5.42 30.15
N HIS A 33 52.60 5.80 31.39
CA HIS A 33 51.25 5.74 31.97
C HIS A 33 50.76 7.14 32.28
N ALA A 34 49.55 7.49 31.83
CA ALA A 34 48.85 8.70 32.26
C ALA A 34 48.60 8.61 33.77
N TRP A 35 49.06 9.61 34.52
CA TRP A 35 48.70 9.78 35.94
C TRP A 35 47.31 10.40 36.03
N SER A 36 46.56 10.03 37.07
CA SER A 36 45.23 10.55 37.32
C SER A 36 45.06 10.97 38.78
N SER A 37 44.25 12.00 39.03
CA SER A 37 43.77 12.32 40.37
C SER A 37 42.26 12.13 40.45
N TRP A 38 41.82 11.58 41.58
CA TRP A 38 40.40 11.53 41.94
C TRP A 38 39.99 12.84 42.60
N PHE A 39 38.85 13.35 42.19
CA PHE A 39 38.21 14.55 42.71
C PHE A 39 36.79 14.20 43.14
N ASP A 40 36.45 14.51 44.39
CA ASP A 40 35.13 14.24 44.95
C ASP A 40 34.17 15.38 44.56
N LEU A 41 33.08 15.04 43.87
CA LEU A 41 32.11 16.02 43.41
C LEU A 41 31.08 16.38 44.49
N GLY A 42 31.00 15.63 45.59
CA GLY A 42 30.00 15.82 46.64
C GLY A 42 30.10 17.13 47.42
N ASN A 43 31.18 17.90 47.23
CA ASN A 43 31.32 19.24 47.79
C ASN A 43 30.77 20.36 46.86
N ILE A 44 30.53 20.03 45.59
CA ILE A 44 30.09 20.98 44.55
C ILE A 44 28.65 20.68 44.15
N PHE A 45 28.35 19.41 43.91
CA PHE A 45 27.01 18.92 43.56
C PHE A 45 26.45 18.19 44.77
N GLU A 46 25.49 18.79 45.48
CA GLU A 46 24.95 18.28 46.76
C GLU A 46 24.45 16.83 46.64
N ASP A 47 23.90 16.47 45.46
CA ASP A 47 23.41 15.14 45.12
C ASP A 47 24.34 14.32 44.20
N GLY A 48 25.38 14.94 43.65
CA GLY A 48 26.26 14.39 42.59
C GLY A 48 25.87 14.89 41.20
N LEU A 49 26.76 14.71 40.20
CA LEU A 49 26.49 15.07 38.81
C LEU A 49 25.61 14.00 38.17
N THR A 50 24.40 14.31 37.74
CA THR A 50 23.51 13.33 37.10
C THR A 50 23.57 13.45 35.58
N LEU A 51 23.86 12.34 34.91
CA LEU A 51 23.76 12.20 33.45
C LEU A 51 22.85 11.01 33.17
N GLY A 52 21.67 11.29 32.63
CA GLY A 52 20.62 10.30 32.39
C GLY A 52 20.13 9.68 33.70
N ASN A 53 20.08 8.36 33.74
CA ASN A 53 19.62 7.62 34.92
C ASN A 53 20.73 7.35 35.96
N GLN A 54 21.94 7.90 35.77
CA GLN A 54 23.07 7.66 36.68
C GLN A 54 23.59 8.96 37.29
N THR A 55 23.79 8.94 38.61
CA THR A 55 24.41 10.02 39.37
C THR A 55 25.85 9.67 39.72
N TYR A 56 26.78 10.54 39.39
CA TYR A 56 28.23 10.40 39.58
C TYR A 56 28.70 11.27 40.74
N ARG A 57 29.40 10.66 41.70
CA ARG A 57 29.90 11.35 42.90
C ARG A 57 31.37 11.73 42.85
N GLY A 58 32.07 11.35 41.78
CA GLY A 58 33.44 11.76 41.60
C GLY A 58 33.91 11.75 40.15
N LEU A 59 35.04 12.39 39.97
CA LEU A 59 35.67 12.70 38.71
C LEU A 59 37.12 12.24 38.79
N ARG A 60 37.59 11.50 37.79
CA ARG A 60 38.99 11.16 37.62
C ARG A 60 39.53 11.85 36.40
N VAL A 61 40.51 12.73 36.59
CA VAL A 61 41.14 13.44 35.47
C VAL A 61 42.52 12.86 35.23
N PHE A 62 42.77 12.47 33.98
CA PHE A 62 44.03 11.95 33.51
C PHE A 62 44.86 13.05 32.86
N THR A 63 46.17 12.94 33.04
CA THR A 63 47.17 13.77 32.34
C THR A 63 47.14 13.60 30.81
N SER A 64 46.47 12.57 30.28
CA SER A 64 46.20 12.37 28.85
C SER A 64 45.05 13.22 28.31
N GLY A 65 44.31 13.96 29.14
CA GLY A 65 43.13 14.69 28.72
C GLY A 65 41.81 13.93 28.93
N GLU A 66 41.86 12.65 29.28
CA GLU A 66 40.64 11.90 29.61
C GLU A 66 40.08 12.33 30.98
N ILE A 67 38.77 12.51 31.06
CA ILE A 67 38.02 12.82 32.28
C ILE A 67 36.96 11.73 32.45
N GLN A 68 37.13 10.86 33.45
CA GLN A 68 36.17 9.79 33.75
C GLN A 68 35.24 10.20 34.87
N LEU A 69 33.95 9.92 34.71
CA LEU A 69 32.95 10.07 35.76
C LEU A 69 32.72 8.74 36.46
N GLY A 70 32.60 8.73 37.79
CA GLY A 70 32.41 7.48 38.52
C GLY A 70 31.84 7.63 39.92
N ASN A 71 31.41 6.49 40.46
CA ASN A 71 31.02 6.32 41.86
C ASN A 71 32.12 5.59 42.64
N SER A 72 32.22 5.85 43.95
CA SER A 72 33.40 5.68 44.80
C SER A 72 34.06 4.28 44.87
N ASP A 73 33.54 3.25 44.18
CA ASP A 73 34.00 1.85 44.29
C ASP A 73 34.28 1.12 42.96
N GLY A 74 34.54 1.83 41.85
CA GLY A 74 35.31 1.29 40.71
C GLY A 74 34.52 0.91 39.44
N TRP A 75 35.17 1.20 38.30
CA TRP A 75 34.80 0.99 36.89
C TRP A 75 33.37 1.35 36.48
N GLN A 76 33.20 2.52 35.87
CA GLN A 76 32.06 2.86 35.01
C GLN A 76 32.54 3.63 33.77
N ASP A 77 31.86 3.38 32.64
CA ASP A 77 32.31 3.58 31.24
C ASP A 77 31.98 4.96 30.62
N THR A 78 31.76 5.99 31.46
CA THR A 78 31.43 7.35 30.98
C THR A 78 32.65 8.26 31.03
N SER A 79 33.12 8.71 29.86
CA SER A 79 34.32 9.53 29.73
C SER A 79 34.08 10.80 28.92
N ILE A 80 34.32 11.95 29.53
CA ILE A 80 34.48 13.21 28.82
C ILE A 80 35.95 13.29 28.39
N ASN A 81 36.21 13.20 27.09
CA ASN A 81 37.59 13.28 26.60
C ASN A 81 37.92 14.71 26.19
N ALA A 82 39.02 15.22 26.72
CA ALA A 82 39.63 16.41 26.19
C ALA A 82 40.56 16.11 25.00
N TYR A 83 40.92 17.18 24.29
CA TYR A 83 41.66 17.26 23.02
C TYR A 83 42.87 16.33 22.80
N TYR A 84 43.46 15.70 23.83
CA TYR A 84 44.69 14.90 23.74
C TYR A 84 44.54 13.38 23.97
N SER A 85 43.35 12.80 23.82
CA SER A 85 43.10 11.41 24.23
C SER A 85 43.72 10.30 23.36
N THR A 86 44.50 10.59 22.32
CA THR A 86 45.17 9.53 21.54
C THR A 86 46.52 9.13 22.16
N SER A 87 46.55 7.89 22.64
CA SER A 87 47.56 7.21 23.45
C SER A 87 49.02 7.10 22.95
N THR A 88 49.61 8.08 22.27
CA THR A 88 51.00 7.93 21.76
C THR A 88 51.92 9.15 21.91
N ASP A 89 52.94 8.96 22.77
CA ASP A 89 54.26 9.58 22.82
C ASP A 89 54.44 11.02 23.38
N ILE A 90 54.44 11.13 24.72
CA ILE A 90 55.13 12.21 25.45
C ILE A 90 56.56 11.73 25.78
N ARG A 91 57.50 11.86 24.84
CA ARG A 91 58.92 11.54 25.05
C ARG A 91 59.83 12.71 24.63
N ALA A 92 60.21 13.50 25.64
CA ALA A 92 61.19 14.59 25.67
C ALA A 92 60.57 16.00 25.79
N ILE A 93 60.33 16.42 27.03
CA ILE A 93 60.17 17.83 27.37
C ILE A 93 61.52 18.53 27.12
N PRO A 94 61.61 19.56 26.27
CA PRO A 94 62.85 20.31 26.07
C PRO A 94 63.32 20.98 27.37
N ASP A 95 64.64 21.09 27.55
CA ASP A 95 65.23 21.83 28.66
C ASP A 95 64.70 23.27 28.68
N GLY A 96 63.96 23.63 29.75
CA GLY A 96 63.40 24.96 29.96
C GLY A 96 61.87 25.07 29.81
N VAL A 97 61.17 24.03 29.34
CA VAL A 97 59.70 24.01 29.28
C VAL A 97 59.14 23.37 30.54
N VAL A 98 58.34 24.12 31.31
CA VAL A 98 57.69 23.63 32.53
C VAL A 98 56.27 23.21 32.19
N ASN A 99 56.01 21.90 32.17
CA ASN A 99 54.63 21.38 32.23
C ASN A 99 54.01 21.83 33.56
N GLN A 100 53.01 22.71 33.52
CA GLN A 100 52.36 23.19 34.74
C GLN A 100 51.33 22.19 35.30
N GLY A 101 51.01 21.13 34.57
CA GLY A 101 50.14 20.03 35.00
C GLY A 101 48.66 20.25 34.66
N VAL A 102 47.84 19.28 35.03
CA VAL A 102 46.37 19.38 34.99
C VAL A 102 45.89 19.80 36.36
N TRP A 103 44.97 20.76 36.42
CA TRP A 103 44.41 21.29 37.65
C TRP A 103 42.90 21.13 37.65
N ILE A 104 42.36 20.70 38.78
CA ILE A 104 40.91 20.55 39.00
C ILE A 104 40.53 21.54 40.10
N GLU A 105 39.56 22.39 39.82
CA GLU A 105 39.14 23.49 40.69
C GLU A 105 37.62 23.52 40.86
N GLU A 106 37.18 23.82 42.08
CA GLU A 106 35.76 24.07 42.38
C GLU A 106 35.42 25.52 42.06
N ASN A 107 34.35 25.72 41.31
CA ASN A 107 33.76 27.03 41.08
C ASN A 107 32.34 27.06 41.66
N THR A 108 32.29 27.28 42.98
CA THR A 108 31.05 27.35 43.78
C THR A 108 30.14 28.53 43.43
N ALA A 109 30.61 29.49 42.63
CA ALA A 109 29.78 30.60 42.17
C ALA A 109 28.91 30.23 40.96
N ARG A 110 29.28 29.17 40.24
CA ARG A 110 28.57 28.68 39.05
C ARG A 110 28.15 27.22 39.19
N ASP A 111 28.26 26.64 40.38
CA ASP A 111 28.05 25.21 40.64
C ASP A 111 28.74 24.36 39.56
N SER A 112 30.06 24.48 39.49
CA SER A 112 30.84 23.86 38.42
C SER A 112 32.22 23.39 38.84
N VAL A 113 32.76 22.46 38.06
CA VAL A 113 34.14 22.01 38.14
C VAL A 113 34.90 22.57 36.95
N LEU A 114 35.99 23.29 37.21
CA LEU A 114 36.88 23.78 36.18
C LEU A 114 38.13 22.91 36.12
N ILE A 115 38.42 22.37 34.94
CA ILE A 115 39.59 21.54 34.68
C ILE A 115 40.49 22.30 33.73
N THR A 116 41.65 22.73 34.20
CA THR A 116 42.65 23.43 33.38
C THR A 116 43.74 22.45 32.96
N PHE A 117 43.90 22.29 31.66
CA PHE A 117 44.98 21.51 31.07
C PHE A 117 46.05 22.47 30.57
N ASN A 118 47.25 22.40 31.17
CA ASN A 118 48.42 23.12 30.70
C ASN A 118 49.45 22.10 30.19
N ALA A 119 49.33 21.73 28.92
CA ALA A 119 50.07 20.64 28.32
C ALA A 119 51.08 21.16 27.27
N VAL A 120 52.10 20.35 26.99
CA VAL A 120 53.00 20.55 25.84
C VAL A 120 52.62 19.46 24.84
N GLY A 121 52.14 19.86 23.66
CA GLY A 121 51.85 18.90 22.60
C GLY A 121 53.16 18.31 22.07
N GLN A 122 53.24 16.99 21.92
CA GLN A 122 54.33 16.35 21.21
C GLN A 122 53.73 15.25 20.34
N TYR A 123 53.98 15.31 19.03
CA TYR A 123 53.68 14.21 18.14
C TYR A 123 54.99 13.67 17.60
N SER A 124 55.33 12.43 17.97
CA SER A 124 56.62 11.84 17.66
C SER A 124 57.80 12.68 18.19
N ASN A 125 58.82 13.01 17.39
CA ASN A 125 60.00 13.76 17.82
C ASN A 125 59.84 15.29 17.80
N ASP A 126 58.68 15.81 17.35
CA ASP A 126 58.44 17.25 17.24
C ASP A 126 57.69 17.77 18.46
N VAL A 127 58.34 18.68 19.20
CA VAL A 127 57.75 19.35 20.36
C VAL A 127 56.98 20.59 19.88
N TRP A 128 55.70 20.66 20.20
CA TRP A 128 54.81 21.77 19.91
C TRP A 128 54.79 22.80 21.06
N ASN A 129 54.20 23.96 20.80
CA ASN A 129 54.03 25.03 21.78
C ASN A 129 53.22 24.54 23.01
N THR A 130 53.39 25.22 24.15
CA THR A 130 52.54 25.00 25.33
C THR A 130 51.11 25.41 25.01
N ILE A 131 50.16 24.53 25.32
CA ILE A 131 48.74 24.74 25.09
C ILE A 131 48.05 24.78 26.43
N THR A 132 47.22 25.80 26.62
CA THR A 132 46.34 25.91 27.79
C THR A 132 44.89 25.94 27.33
N TYR A 133 44.12 24.95 27.77
CA TYR A 133 42.68 24.88 27.51
C TYR A 133 41.94 24.50 28.80
N GLN A 134 40.65 24.82 28.84
CA GLN A 134 39.80 24.59 30.00
C GLN A 134 38.54 23.82 29.62
N VAL A 135 38.12 22.93 30.52
CA VAL A 135 36.83 22.25 30.48
C VAL A 135 36.09 22.62 31.77
N GLU A 136 34.94 23.27 31.65
CA GLU A 136 34.06 23.61 32.77
C GLU A 136 32.81 22.72 32.71
N ILE A 137 32.57 21.93 33.74
CA ILE A 137 31.37 21.09 33.86
C ILE A 137 30.45 21.76 34.87
N ILE A 138 29.27 22.16 34.44
CA ILE A 138 28.28 22.94 35.21
C ILE A 138 27.06 22.06 35.46
N ASP A 139 26.66 21.93 36.73
CA ASP A 139 25.37 21.32 37.09
C ASP A 139 24.27 22.37 36.96
N ARG A 140 23.22 22.03 36.22
CA ARG A 140 22.09 22.93 35.94
C ARG A 140 20.83 22.54 36.72
N GLY A 141 20.89 21.49 37.52
CA GLY A 141 19.77 20.94 38.28
C GLY A 141 18.85 20.07 37.40
N GLU A 142 17.92 19.35 38.03
CA GLU A 142 16.90 18.52 37.34
C GLU A 142 17.46 17.47 36.35
N ASN A 143 18.69 16.97 36.57
CA ASN A 143 19.44 16.07 35.67
C ASN A 143 20.06 16.73 34.42
N ASP A 144 20.08 18.05 34.37
CA ASP A 144 20.68 18.80 33.29
C ASP A 144 22.13 19.18 33.60
N THR A 145 23.01 19.03 32.62
CA THR A 145 24.43 19.40 32.72
C THR A 145 24.84 20.24 31.52
N GLU A 146 25.72 21.22 31.73
CA GLU A 146 26.38 21.95 30.65
C GLU A 146 27.89 21.74 30.72
N VAL A 147 28.51 21.42 29.59
CA VAL A 147 29.97 21.28 29.46
C VAL A 147 30.50 22.38 28.54
N ILE A 148 31.40 23.22 29.03
CA ILE A 148 32.01 24.32 28.28
C ILE A 148 33.50 24.02 28.03
N TYR A 149 33.91 24.06 26.77
CA TYR A 149 35.31 23.97 26.35
C TYR A 149 35.82 25.35 25.95
N ARG A 150 37.04 25.72 26.37
CA ARG A 150 37.72 26.99 26.00
C ARG A 150 39.15 26.75 25.53
N PHE A 151 39.52 27.28 24.36
CA PHE A 151 40.81 27.08 23.70
C PHE A 151 41.49 28.42 23.35
N ASN A 152 42.29 29.01 24.25
CA ASN A 152 42.76 30.41 24.18
C ASN A 152 43.98 30.65 23.25
N ALA A 153 43.87 30.25 21.98
CA ALA A 153 44.86 30.38 20.89
C ALA A 153 45.91 29.27 20.78
N LEU A 154 46.00 28.71 19.56
CA LEU A 154 46.75 27.51 19.20
C LEU A 154 47.55 27.78 17.91
N ASP A 155 48.81 28.23 18.01
CA ASP A 155 49.71 28.27 16.85
C ASP A 155 50.20 26.85 16.55
N PHE A 156 49.54 26.14 15.62
CA PHE A 156 49.89 24.78 15.18
C PHE A 156 50.44 24.72 13.74
N PRO A 157 51.39 23.81 13.46
CA PRO A 157 51.65 23.34 12.11
C PRO A 157 50.71 22.17 11.71
N THR A 158 49.73 22.49 10.85
CA THR A 158 49.09 21.67 9.78
C THR A 158 48.57 20.23 9.99
N TYR A 159 48.57 19.60 11.17
CA TYR A 159 47.93 18.27 11.33
C TYR A 159 47.33 18.00 12.72
N PRO A 160 46.02 18.25 12.94
CA PRO A 160 45.31 17.78 14.13
C PRO A 160 44.50 16.51 13.86
N SER A 161 44.61 15.54 14.76
CA SER A 161 43.59 14.49 14.95
C SER A 161 42.50 15.04 15.88
N GLY A 162 41.23 14.96 15.49
CA GLY A 162 40.10 15.61 16.16
C GLY A 162 39.82 15.20 17.62
N VAL A 163 38.98 15.99 18.30
CA VAL A 163 38.44 15.77 19.65
C VAL A 163 37.33 14.71 19.59
N ALA A 164 37.35 13.68 20.45
CA ALA A 164 36.33 12.64 20.48
C ALA A 164 35.82 12.40 21.91
N SER A 165 34.57 12.79 22.18
CA SER A 165 33.86 12.59 23.46
C SER A 165 33.09 11.27 23.44
N TYR A 166 33.12 10.48 24.53
CA TYR A 166 32.45 9.16 24.59
C TYR A 166 31.56 9.04 25.84
N ILE A 167 30.24 9.05 25.65
CA ILE A 167 29.29 8.72 26.72
C ILE A 167 28.59 7.41 26.33
N ARG A 168 28.79 6.35 27.12
CA ARG A 168 28.20 5.03 26.87
C ARG A 168 26.84 4.94 27.56
N TYR A 169 25.76 4.71 26.79
CA TYR A 169 24.46 4.31 27.34
C TYR A 169 24.46 2.79 27.61
N ASP A 170 23.88 2.36 28.73
CA ASP A 170 24.02 0.99 29.26
C ASP A 170 23.13 -0.08 28.56
N ASP A 171 22.50 0.23 27.43
CA ASP A 171 21.62 -0.69 26.70
C ASP A 171 22.20 -1.12 25.35
N TRP A 172 23.35 -1.82 25.35
CA TRP A 172 23.89 -2.69 24.27
C TRP A 172 23.78 -2.27 22.78
N ASN A 173 23.50 -1.00 22.47
CA ASN A 173 23.44 -0.43 21.14
C ASN A 173 23.85 1.06 21.22
N TYR A 174 24.76 1.44 20.33
CA TYR A 174 25.30 2.78 20.08
C TYR A 174 26.19 3.38 21.19
N SER A 175 27.50 3.12 21.07
CA SER A 175 28.51 4.11 21.43
C SER A 175 28.63 5.11 20.28
N LEU A 176 27.99 6.28 20.37
CA LEU A 176 28.24 7.36 19.42
C LEU A 176 29.45 8.16 19.90
N PRO A 177 30.63 8.06 19.25
CA PRO A 177 31.68 9.03 19.49
C PRO A 177 31.18 10.40 19.01
N VAL A 178 30.88 11.33 19.92
CA VAL A 178 30.67 12.73 19.54
C VAL A 178 32.04 13.30 19.22
N ARG A 179 32.39 13.24 17.94
CA ARG A 179 33.66 13.74 17.42
C ARG A 179 33.48 15.21 17.08
N LEU A 180 33.90 16.11 17.97
CA LEU A 180 33.70 17.55 17.86
C LEU A 180 34.59 18.22 16.79
N MET A 181 35.37 17.44 16.02
CA MET A 181 36.29 17.96 15.01
C MET A 181 36.47 17.01 13.81
N PRO A 182 36.44 17.54 12.57
CA PRO A 182 36.84 16.80 11.38
C PRO A 182 38.31 16.40 11.42
N VAL A 183 38.67 15.34 10.69
CA VAL A 183 40.07 15.07 10.33
C VAL A 183 40.43 16.00 9.17
N GLY A 184 41.18 17.08 9.42
CA GLY A 184 41.78 17.89 8.36
C GLY A 184 41.27 19.34 8.18
N ALA A 185 40.35 19.83 9.02
CA ALA A 185 39.92 21.24 8.98
C ALA A 185 41.05 22.21 9.41
N GLN A 186 41.15 23.38 8.76
CA GLN A 186 42.06 24.46 9.16
C GLN A 186 41.43 25.27 10.31
N TRP A 187 42.23 25.63 11.32
CA TRP A 187 41.75 26.23 12.57
C TRP A 187 41.17 27.64 12.43
N GLU A 188 41.55 28.36 11.37
CA GLU A 188 41.09 29.72 11.11
C GLU A 188 39.59 29.75 10.72
N ASP A 189 39.00 28.57 10.45
CA ASP A 189 37.62 28.40 9.98
C ASP A 189 36.67 27.79 11.04
N LEU A 190 37.16 27.49 12.26
CA LEU A 190 36.36 26.85 13.34
C LEU A 190 35.72 27.89 14.27
N GLU A 191 34.58 28.45 13.85
CA GLU A 191 33.66 29.17 14.74
C GLU A 191 32.99 28.12 15.66
N GLY A 192 33.13 28.25 16.99
CA GLY A 192 32.48 27.30 17.90
C GLY A 192 30.96 27.42 17.85
N ASN A 193 30.21 26.42 18.33
CA ASN A 193 28.73 26.45 18.38
C ASN A 193 28.12 27.62 19.17
N THR A 194 28.95 28.46 19.81
CA THR A 194 28.58 29.66 20.56
C THR A 194 28.74 30.97 19.76
N GLY A 195 29.27 30.91 18.53
CA GLY A 195 29.67 32.11 17.76
C GLY A 195 30.93 32.79 18.30
N ILE A 196 31.71 32.09 19.14
CA ILE A 196 32.97 32.55 19.72
C ILE A 196 34.06 31.56 19.36
N ASP A 197 35.09 32.03 18.63
CA ASP A 197 36.24 31.23 18.24
C ASP A 197 36.83 30.46 19.42
N GLY A 198 36.91 29.14 19.29
CA GLY A 198 37.49 28.26 20.31
C GLY A 198 36.67 28.10 21.60
N VAL A 199 35.37 28.41 21.59
CA VAL A 199 34.44 28.10 22.70
C VAL A 199 33.31 27.20 22.23
N TRP A 200 33.15 26.05 22.90
CA TRP A 200 32.08 25.09 22.62
C TRP A 200 31.27 24.81 23.88
N GLN A 201 29.94 24.77 23.76
CA GLN A 201 29.02 24.50 24.88
C GLN A 201 28.10 23.34 24.54
N LEU A 202 28.14 22.28 25.33
CA LEU A 202 27.28 21.12 25.17
C LEU A 202 26.30 21.05 26.33
N ARG A 203 25.01 21.10 26.01
CA ARG A 203 23.90 20.85 26.92
C ARG A 203 23.56 19.38 26.89
N ILE A 204 23.37 18.83 28.08
CA ILE A 204 22.91 17.48 28.30
C ILE A 204 21.63 17.65 29.11
N GLU A 205 20.49 17.46 28.46
CA GLU A 205 19.15 17.57 29.06
C GLU A 205 18.63 16.17 29.36
N ASP A 206 18.27 15.88 30.60
CA ASP A 206 17.82 14.54 31.03
C ASP A 206 18.78 13.38 30.61
N GLY A 207 20.08 13.67 30.46
CA GLY A 207 21.09 12.70 30.00
C GLY A 207 21.27 12.55 28.50
N ILE A 208 20.51 13.27 27.70
CA ILE A 208 20.60 13.26 26.23
C ILE A 208 21.26 14.57 25.79
N PHE A 209 22.18 14.51 24.83
CA PHE A 209 22.73 15.73 24.25
C PHE A 209 21.63 16.53 23.56
N ASP A 210 21.59 17.84 23.78
CA ASP A 210 20.84 18.71 22.89
C ASP A 210 21.60 18.72 21.55
N MET A 211 21.03 18.03 20.55
CA MET A 211 21.65 17.88 19.23
C MET A 211 21.87 19.23 18.53
N SER A 212 21.13 20.27 18.89
CA SER A 212 21.36 21.63 18.39
C SER A 212 22.71 22.23 18.81
N ASP A 213 23.36 21.67 19.84
CA ASP A 213 24.71 22.08 20.26
C ASP A 213 25.82 21.41 19.45
N VAL A 214 25.51 20.37 18.70
CA VAL A 214 26.48 19.67 17.84
C VAL A 214 26.21 19.93 16.37
N ALA A 215 25.03 20.47 16.03
CA ALA A 215 24.71 21.00 14.72
C ALA A 215 25.67 22.16 14.39
N THR A 216 26.67 21.90 13.57
CA THR A 216 27.41 22.95 12.88
C THR A 216 26.45 23.69 11.94
N PRO A 217 26.63 25.01 11.72
CA PRO A 217 25.74 25.76 10.85
C PRO A 217 25.78 25.20 9.42
N HIS A 218 24.60 24.88 8.87
CA HIS A 218 24.29 24.64 7.43
C HIS A 218 25.49 24.90 6.51
N GLU A 219 26.29 23.87 6.21
CA GLU A 219 27.31 24.01 5.16
C GLU A 219 26.73 23.47 3.85
N ALA A 220 26.76 24.33 2.83
CA ALA A 220 26.51 23.86 1.48
C ALA A 220 27.77 23.15 0.98
N HIS A 221 27.71 21.83 0.82
CA HIS A 221 28.75 21.02 0.20
C HIS A 221 28.42 20.89 -1.28
N ILE A 222 29.19 21.59 -2.11
CA ILE A 222 29.02 21.62 -3.55
C ILE A 222 30.22 20.91 -4.19
N GLY A 223 29.93 19.85 -4.93
CA GLY A 223 30.88 19.05 -5.71
C GLY A 223 31.41 19.79 -6.95
N THR A 224 31.94 19.02 -7.87
CA THR A 224 32.51 19.47 -9.14
C THR A 224 31.93 18.66 -10.30
N ALA A 225 32.57 18.71 -11.47
CA ALA A 225 32.10 17.96 -12.63
C ALA A 225 32.76 16.56 -12.74
N ALA A 226 33.18 16.00 -11.61
CA ALA A 226 33.85 14.71 -11.57
C ALA A 226 33.19 13.86 -10.47
N PRO A 227 33.32 12.52 -10.53
CA PRO A 227 32.80 11.65 -9.49
C PRO A 227 33.39 11.96 -8.12
N GLU A 228 32.54 12.30 -7.16
CA GLU A 228 32.88 12.71 -5.81
C GLU A 228 32.06 11.97 -4.74
N GLU A 229 32.55 12.05 -3.50
CA GLU A 229 31.83 11.59 -2.31
C GLU A 229 31.62 12.80 -1.40
N LEU A 230 30.36 13.20 -1.22
CA LEU A 230 29.92 14.32 -0.39
C LEU A 230 29.17 13.77 0.82
N ASN A 231 29.62 14.11 2.03
CA ASN A 231 29.03 13.62 3.27
C ASN A 231 28.61 14.82 4.14
N GLY A 232 27.33 14.84 4.51
CA GLY A 232 26.73 15.70 5.51
C GLY A 232 27.10 15.29 6.94
N TRP A 233 26.37 15.85 7.89
CA TRP A 233 26.61 15.76 9.32
C TRP A 233 25.34 15.42 10.08
N LEU A 234 25.13 16.00 11.26
CA LEU A 234 24.03 15.65 12.19
C LEU A 234 22.92 16.71 12.22
N GLY A 235 23.01 17.75 11.39
CA GLY A 235 21.99 18.77 11.24
C GLY A 235 21.70 18.99 9.75
N GLY A 236 20.64 19.75 9.44
CA GLY A 236 20.24 19.95 8.05
C GLY A 236 21.34 20.55 7.17
N ASP A 237 21.72 19.84 6.13
CA ASP A 237 22.80 20.14 5.20
C ASP A 237 22.27 20.42 3.79
N ILE A 238 23.12 21.02 2.94
CA ILE A 238 22.82 21.22 1.52
C ILE A 238 23.92 20.56 0.71
N LEU A 239 23.62 19.45 0.05
CA LEU A 239 24.57 18.69 -0.76
C LEU A 239 24.21 18.86 -2.25
N ARG A 240 25.20 19.17 -3.11
CA ARG A 240 25.01 19.24 -4.56
C ARG A 240 26.17 18.58 -5.32
N GLY A 241 25.90 17.54 -6.12
CA GLY A 241 26.88 16.78 -6.90
C GLY A 241 27.43 17.56 -8.10
N LEU A 242 26.54 18.03 -8.98
CA LEU A 242 26.78 18.71 -10.27
C LEU A 242 26.87 17.76 -11.47
N GLU A 243 28.05 17.53 -12.06
CA GLU A 243 28.19 16.59 -13.18
C GLU A 243 29.02 15.40 -12.74
N GLY A 244 28.64 14.20 -13.19
CA GLY A 244 29.39 12.97 -12.92
C GLY A 244 28.72 12.12 -11.86
N ASP A 245 29.15 10.86 -11.78
CA ASP A 245 28.52 9.86 -10.92
C ASP A 245 28.98 10.06 -9.46
N ASP A 246 28.17 10.74 -8.66
CA ASP A 246 28.49 11.16 -7.30
C ASP A 246 27.91 10.22 -6.24
N THR A 247 28.45 10.28 -5.03
CA THR A 247 27.88 9.66 -3.84
C THR A 247 27.60 10.74 -2.81
N LEU A 248 26.33 10.91 -2.43
CA LEU A 248 25.85 11.96 -1.54
C LEU A 248 25.20 11.31 -0.32
N ASP A 249 25.65 11.64 0.88
CA ASP A 249 25.17 11.08 2.15
C ASP A 249 24.77 12.25 3.07
N GLY A 250 23.47 12.41 3.37
CA GLY A 250 22.93 13.44 4.26
C GLY A 250 23.23 13.19 5.74
N SER A 251 23.36 11.92 6.11
CA SER A 251 23.61 11.41 7.46
C SER A 251 22.50 11.69 8.47
N GLY A 252 22.29 12.92 8.90
CA GLY A 252 21.20 13.20 9.82
C GLY A 252 20.88 14.67 9.93
N GLY A 253 19.61 14.96 10.14
CA GLY A 253 19.09 16.31 9.96
C GLY A 253 18.05 16.30 8.85
N ASN A 254 17.51 17.47 8.53
CA ASN A 254 16.61 17.59 7.39
C ASN A 254 17.41 18.22 6.25
N ASP A 255 17.81 17.38 5.32
CA ASP A 255 18.81 17.71 4.32
C ASP A 255 18.17 18.15 3.01
N THR A 256 18.92 18.90 2.21
CA THR A 256 18.58 19.20 0.82
C THR A 256 19.68 18.67 -0.08
N ILE A 257 19.40 17.57 -0.78
CA ILE A 257 20.38 16.84 -1.58
C ILE A 257 20.01 16.98 -3.07
N THR A 258 21.00 17.26 -3.92
CA THR A 258 20.81 17.33 -5.38
C THR A 258 21.95 16.63 -6.11
N GLY A 259 21.66 15.62 -6.92
CA GLY A 259 22.65 14.96 -7.79
C GLY A 259 23.07 15.83 -8.97
N ASP A 260 22.08 16.45 -9.63
CA ASP A 260 22.16 17.25 -10.86
C ASP A 260 22.31 16.38 -12.14
N THR A 261 23.49 15.95 -12.58
CA THR A 261 23.62 15.08 -13.77
C THR A 261 24.67 13.99 -13.54
N GLY A 262 24.42 12.76 -13.97
CA GLY A 262 25.29 11.62 -13.67
C GLY A 262 24.47 10.47 -13.08
N ASP A 263 25.04 9.28 -13.01
CA ASP A 263 24.37 8.17 -12.30
C ASP A 263 24.75 8.28 -10.80
N ASP A 264 23.91 8.90 -9.98
CA ASP A 264 24.24 9.27 -8.60
C ASP A 264 23.76 8.23 -7.57
N LEU A 265 24.47 8.14 -6.44
CA LEU A 265 24.08 7.34 -5.27
C LEU A 265 23.76 8.29 -4.11
N ILE A 266 22.50 8.34 -3.68
CA ILE A 266 22.02 9.30 -2.68
C ILE A 266 21.46 8.59 -1.45
N PHE A 267 21.91 9.00 -0.27
CA PHE A 267 21.37 8.60 1.03
C PHE A 267 20.89 9.84 1.79
N GLY A 268 19.60 9.89 2.17
CA GLY A 268 19.07 10.91 3.10
C GLY A 268 19.40 10.58 4.56
N ASP A 269 19.24 9.31 4.92
CA ASP A 269 19.39 8.79 6.29
C ASP A 269 18.36 9.39 7.26
N ILE A 270 18.76 9.95 8.42
CA ILE A 270 17.80 10.30 9.47
C ILE A 270 17.33 11.74 9.32
N GLY A 271 16.07 11.92 8.95
CA GLY A 271 15.33 13.17 9.09
C GLY A 271 14.44 13.39 7.88
N ALA A 272 13.73 14.51 7.85
CA ALA A 272 12.79 14.77 6.76
C ALA A 272 13.49 15.52 5.63
N ASP A 273 13.90 14.77 4.61
CA ASP A 273 14.82 15.21 3.57
C ASP A 273 14.11 15.66 2.30
N LEU A 274 14.78 16.54 1.56
CA LEU A 274 14.42 16.96 0.22
C LEU A 274 15.50 16.50 -0.75
N ILE A 275 15.19 15.47 -1.54
CA ILE A 275 16.13 14.82 -2.45
C ILE A 275 15.71 15.08 -3.89
N ASN A 276 16.67 15.43 -4.74
CA ASN A 276 16.51 15.52 -6.19
C ASN A 276 17.67 14.80 -6.88
N GLY A 277 17.43 13.69 -7.58
CA GLY A 277 18.45 12.95 -8.34
C GLY A 277 19.00 13.81 -9.47
N GLY A 278 18.19 14.07 -10.49
CA GLY A 278 18.54 14.91 -11.64
C GLY A 278 18.47 14.13 -12.94
N ASP A 279 19.41 14.36 -13.86
CA ASP A 279 19.49 13.58 -15.09
C ASP A 279 20.47 12.41 -14.89
N GLY A 280 20.09 11.18 -15.20
CA GLY A 280 20.92 9.98 -15.03
C GLY A 280 20.14 8.85 -14.39
N ASN A 281 20.78 7.70 -14.16
CA ASN A 281 20.13 6.57 -13.47
C ASN A 281 20.58 6.55 -12.02
N ASP A 282 19.77 7.14 -11.15
CA ASP A 282 20.10 7.39 -9.76
C ASP A 282 19.65 6.24 -8.84
N ASP A 283 20.41 5.96 -7.77
CA ASP A 283 20.03 5.05 -6.67
C ASP A 283 19.83 5.87 -5.39
N ILE A 284 18.57 6.07 -5.00
CA ILE A 284 18.17 6.93 -3.89
C ILE A 284 17.61 6.09 -2.75
N ARG A 285 18.13 6.28 -1.54
CA ARG A 285 17.51 5.80 -0.28
C ARG A 285 17.23 6.97 0.64
N ALA A 286 15.97 7.16 0.98
CA ALA A 286 15.53 8.34 1.70
C ALA A 286 15.79 8.19 3.20
N GLY A 287 15.20 7.20 3.86
CA GLY A 287 15.44 6.96 5.29
C GLY A 287 14.16 6.57 6.05
N PRO A 288 14.15 6.64 7.39
CA PRO A 288 13.02 6.21 8.21
C PRO A 288 12.02 7.35 8.56
N ASP A 289 12.20 8.55 8.02
CA ASP A 289 11.42 9.74 8.31
C ASP A 289 10.63 10.21 7.07
N ARG A 290 9.94 11.36 7.14
CA ARG A 290 9.06 11.80 6.05
C ARG A 290 9.83 12.58 4.98
N ASP A 291 9.99 11.97 3.82
CA ASP A 291 10.85 12.50 2.77
C ASP A 291 10.09 13.02 1.54
N SER A 292 10.78 13.85 0.76
CA SER A 292 10.32 14.35 -0.53
C SER A 292 11.40 14.09 -1.57
N ILE A 293 11.15 13.14 -2.46
CA ILE A 293 12.13 12.63 -3.41
C ILE A 293 11.64 12.91 -4.83
N GLY A 294 12.47 13.57 -5.64
CA GLY A 294 12.36 13.55 -7.10
C GLY A 294 13.56 12.79 -7.67
N ALA A 295 13.34 11.77 -8.50
CA ALA A 295 14.42 11.02 -9.10
C ALA A 295 14.95 11.75 -10.35
N GLY A 296 14.08 12.06 -11.32
CA GLY A 296 14.36 12.99 -12.41
C GLY A 296 14.26 12.33 -13.78
N ASP A 297 15.24 12.56 -14.65
CA ASP A 297 15.27 11.97 -16.00
C ASP A 297 16.22 10.76 -16.01
N GLY A 298 15.71 9.54 -16.19
CA GLY A 298 16.51 8.33 -16.35
C GLY A 298 15.88 7.09 -15.71
N ASP A 299 16.55 5.94 -15.78
CA ASP A 299 16.00 4.70 -15.22
C ASP A 299 16.38 4.61 -13.72
N ASP A 300 15.61 5.27 -12.86
CA ASP A 300 15.98 5.45 -11.45
C ASP A 300 15.56 4.29 -10.54
N THR A 301 16.27 4.15 -9.42
CA THR A 301 15.87 3.33 -8.28
C THR A 301 15.65 4.23 -7.07
N VAL A 302 14.46 4.17 -6.48
CA VAL A 302 14.12 4.90 -5.25
C VAL A 302 13.58 3.94 -4.19
N ASP A 303 14.11 4.05 -2.98
CA ASP A 303 13.60 3.41 -1.77
C ASP A 303 13.28 4.48 -0.71
N GLY A 304 12.00 4.66 -0.40
CA GLY A 304 11.52 5.53 0.66
C GLY A 304 11.78 4.96 2.06
N ASP A 305 12.10 3.68 2.19
CA ASP A 305 12.35 2.97 3.45
C ASP A 305 11.15 3.02 4.43
N GLY A 306 11.03 4.02 5.27
CA GLY A 306 9.85 4.17 6.13
C GLY A 306 9.58 5.63 6.37
N GLY A 307 8.33 6.02 6.53
CA GLY A 307 8.04 7.44 6.45
C GLY A 307 6.61 7.69 6.03
N HIS A 308 6.38 8.82 5.39
CA HIS A 308 5.10 9.17 4.76
C HIS A 308 5.44 9.96 3.52
N ASP A 309 6.04 9.26 2.57
CA ASP A 309 6.99 9.86 1.65
C ASP A 309 6.28 10.37 0.40
N ASN A 310 6.85 11.40 -0.23
CA ASN A 310 6.40 11.82 -1.55
C ASN A 310 7.50 11.47 -2.55
N ILE A 311 7.23 10.51 -3.43
CA ILE A 311 8.17 10.01 -4.43
C ILE A 311 7.67 10.42 -5.82
N TYR A 312 8.53 11.07 -6.58
CA TYR A 312 8.32 11.42 -7.99
C TYR A 312 9.42 10.76 -8.83
N GLY A 313 9.08 9.80 -9.69
CA GLY A 313 10.03 9.11 -10.58
C GLY A 313 10.54 10.06 -11.66
N GLY A 314 9.67 10.46 -12.60
CA GLY A 314 10.01 11.40 -13.68
C GLY A 314 9.94 10.72 -15.04
N GLU A 315 10.91 10.96 -15.92
CA GLU A 315 11.01 10.26 -17.21
C GLU A 315 11.92 9.02 -17.05
N GLY A 316 11.66 7.92 -17.76
CA GLY A 316 12.50 6.71 -17.73
C GLY A 316 11.84 5.55 -16.98
N ALA A 317 12.40 4.35 -17.12
CA ALA A 317 11.80 3.13 -16.55
C ALA A 317 12.26 2.94 -15.09
N ASN A 318 11.47 3.45 -14.15
CA ASN A 318 11.85 3.56 -12.75
C ASN A 318 11.49 2.33 -11.92
N ARG A 319 12.21 2.14 -10.82
CA ARG A 319 11.85 1.23 -9.74
C ARG A 319 11.65 1.99 -8.44
N LEU A 320 10.41 2.11 -8.01
CA LEU A 320 10.01 2.93 -6.86
C LEU A 320 9.46 2.06 -5.73
N ILE A 321 9.95 2.27 -4.51
CA ILE A 321 9.51 1.56 -3.32
C ILE A 321 9.12 2.61 -2.27
N GLY A 322 7.86 2.60 -1.83
CA GLY A 322 7.35 3.47 -0.76
C GLY A 322 7.89 3.07 0.60
N GLY A 323 7.55 1.84 1.03
CA GLY A 323 8.15 1.23 2.22
C GLY A 323 7.14 1.07 3.35
N THR A 324 7.38 1.68 4.51
CA THR A 324 6.37 1.69 5.58
C THR A 324 5.76 3.06 5.77
N GLY A 325 4.44 3.11 5.94
CA GLY A 325 3.69 4.33 6.12
C GLY A 325 2.89 4.66 4.87
N ASN A 326 2.02 5.68 4.96
CA ASN A 326 1.16 6.10 3.86
C ASN A 326 1.96 7.00 2.89
N ASP A 327 2.31 6.44 1.74
CA ASP A 327 3.19 7.08 0.78
C ASP A 327 2.41 7.65 -0.41
N TYR A 328 2.98 8.66 -1.05
CA TYR A 328 2.47 9.26 -2.28
C TYR A 328 3.50 9.06 -3.39
N ILE A 329 3.17 8.23 -4.38
CA ILE A 329 4.09 7.85 -5.46
C ILE A 329 3.50 8.32 -6.80
N THR A 330 4.29 9.03 -7.60
CA THR A 330 4.00 9.34 -9.00
C THR A 330 5.18 8.90 -9.85
N ALA A 331 5.02 7.91 -10.72
CA ALA A 331 6.16 7.32 -11.41
C ALA A 331 6.52 8.08 -12.70
N GLY A 332 5.53 8.43 -13.53
CA GLY A 332 5.70 9.44 -14.57
C GLY A 332 5.48 8.89 -15.96
N SER A 333 6.54 8.75 -16.76
CA SER A 333 6.45 8.18 -18.10
C SER A 333 7.41 7.02 -18.28
N ASP A 334 7.10 6.13 -19.23
CA ASP A 334 7.75 4.84 -19.51
C ASP A 334 7.32 3.73 -18.54
N ASP A 335 7.76 2.50 -18.80
CA ASP A 335 7.27 1.32 -18.08
C ASP A 335 7.89 1.24 -16.67
N ASP A 336 7.13 1.59 -15.64
CA ASP A 336 7.59 1.70 -14.25
C ASP A 336 7.26 0.46 -13.39
N ALA A 337 8.07 0.21 -12.34
CA ALA A 337 7.86 -0.85 -11.37
C ALA A 337 7.73 -0.28 -9.94
N ILE A 338 6.55 -0.40 -9.34
CA ILE A 338 6.20 0.30 -8.09
C ILE A 338 5.78 -0.69 -7.00
N GLN A 339 6.26 -0.47 -5.77
CA GLN A 339 5.86 -1.20 -4.56
C GLN A 339 5.46 -0.22 -3.45
N GLY A 340 4.18 -0.21 -3.05
CA GLY A 340 3.69 0.59 -1.91
C GLY A 340 4.16 0.03 -0.56
N ASN A 341 3.99 -1.29 -0.39
CA ASN A 341 4.31 -2.07 0.81
C ASN A 341 3.29 -1.94 1.95
N ASN A 342 3.61 -1.32 3.09
CA ASN A 342 2.64 -1.25 4.20
C ASN A 342 2.22 0.19 4.42
N GLY A 343 0.94 0.48 4.33
CA GLY A 343 0.47 1.84 4.40
C GLY A 343 -0.83 1.98 3.64
N GLN A 344 -1.54 3.09 3.84
CA GLN A 344 -2.60 3.46 2.90
C GLN A 344 -1.96 4.35 1.85
N ASP A 345 -1.49 3.74 0.78
CA ASP A 345 -0.67 4.38 -0.23
C ASP A 345 -1.52 5.01 -1.33
N THR A 346 -1.00 6.08 -1.94
CA THR A 346 -1.58 6.71 -3.12
C THR A 346 -0.57 6.66 -4.24
N ILE A 347 -0.85 5.84 -5.25
CA ILE A 347 0.05 5.54 -6.35
C ILE A 347 -0.58 6.00 -7.67
N ASN A 348 0.19 6.74 -8.47
CA ASN A 348 -0.13 7.08 -9.85
C ASN A 348 1.05 6.65 -10.72
N SER A 349 0.91 5.58 -11.49
CA SER A 349 2.05 5.06 -12.27
C SER A 349 2.30 5.91 -13.52
N GLY A 350 1.26 6.34 -14.23
CA GLY A 350 1.36 7.43 -15.20
C GLY A 350 1.18 6.97 -16.63
N ALA A 351 2.21 7.06 -17.47
CA ALA A 351 2.11 6.62 -18.86
C ALA A 351 3.19 5.58 -19.15
N GLY A 352 2.85 4.44 -19.70
CA GLY A 352 3.74 3.28 -19.76
C GLY A 352 2.94 2.02 -19.48
N ASN A 353 3.55 0.86 -19.66
CA ASN A 353 2.95 -0.41 -19.22
C ASN A 353 3.52 -0.71 -17.84
N ASP A 354 2.85 -0.20 -16.81
CA ASP A 354 3.38 -0.16 -15.46
C ASP A 354 3.08 -1.45 -14.71
N THR A 355 3.90 -1.77 -13.70
CA THR A 355 3.62 -2.85 -12.75
C THR A 355 3.58 -2.29 -11.33
N VAL A 356 2.41 -2.37 -10.70
CA VAL A 356 2.16 -1.87 -9.35
C VAL A 356 1.81 -3.02 -8.40
N ASP A 357 2.50 -3.09 -7.26
CA ASP A 357 2.10 -3.85 -6.08
C ASP A 357 1.84 -2.87 -4.93
N ALA A 358 0.56 -2.61 -4.64
CA ALA A 358 0.17 -1.65 -3.61
C ALA A 358 0.52 -2.13 -2.20
N GLY A 359 0.38 -3.44 -1.95
CA GLY A 359 0.84 -4.08 -0.72
C GLY A 359 -0.28 -4.36 0.30
N ASN A 360 -0.15 -3.89 1.54
CA ASN A 360 -1.12 -4.11 2.60
C ASN A 360 -1.72 -2.78 3.06
N ASP A 361 -2.93 -2.88 3.61
CA ASP A 361 -3.82 -1.78 3.99
C ASP A 361 -4.55 -1.20 2.77
N ALA A 362 -5.36 -0.15 2.98
CA ALA A 362 -6.32 0.30 1.97
C ALA A 362 -5.68 1.32 1.02
N ASP A 363 -5.39 0.88 -0.20
CA ASP A 363 -4.60 1.65 -1.15
C ASP A 363 -5.46 2.34 -2.23
N THR A 364 -4.88 3.37 -2.86
CA THR A 364 -5.44 4.04 -4.04
C THR A 364 -4.42 3.99 -5.17
N VAL A 365 -4.76 3.33 -6.28
CA VAL A 365 -3.87 3.14 -7.43
C VAL A 365 -4.52 3.63 -8.71
N HIS A 366 -3.76 4.38 -9.50
CA HIS A 366 -4.08 4.79 -10.87
C HIS A 366 -2.98 4.31 -11.82
N GLY A 367 -3.33 3.44 -12.77
CA GLY A 367 -2.42 2.96 -13.82
C GLY A 367 -2.09 4.07 -14.81
N GLY A 368 -3.11 4.68 -15.39
CA GLY A 368 -2.98 5.84 -16.25
C GLY A 368 -3.09 5.46 -17.72
N ALA A 369 -2.01 5.46 -18.49
CA ALA A 369 -2.06 5.16 -19.93
C ALA A 369 -1.05 4.10 -20.33
N GLY A 370 -1.51 3.00 -20.91
CA GLY A 370 -0.73 1.84 -21.30
C GLY A 370 -1.37 0.57 -20.76
N ASP A 371 -0.77 -0.59 -21.05
CA ASP A 371 -1.32 -1.88 -20.61
C ASP A 371 -0.74 -2.20 -19.21
N ASP A 372 -1.44 -1.81 -18.15
CA ASP A 372 -0.92 -1.84 -16.78
C ASP A 372 -1.19 -3.16 -16.05
N ILE A 373 -0.33 -3.51 -15.08
CA ILE A 373 -0.54 -4.62 -14.14
C ILE A 373 -0.69 -4.06 -12.73
N LEU A 374 -1.90 -4.11 -12.18
CA LEU A 374 -2.22 -3.56 -10.87
C LEU A 374 -2.54 -4.66 -9.86
N LEU A 375 -1.75 -4.78 -8.81
CA LEU A 375 -1.99 -5.67 -7.66
C LEU A 375 -2.39 -4.83 -6.46
N GLY A 376 -3.66 -4.90 -6.05
CA GLY A 376 -4.16 -4.16 -4.88
C GLY A 376 -3.68 -4.73 -3.54
N GLY A 377 -3.38 -6.03 -3.50
CA GLY A 377 -2.84 -6.65 -2.29
C GLY A 377 -3.91 -6.90 -1.22
N GLY A 378 -3.69 -6.49 0.01
CA GLY A 378 -4.59 -6.79 1.13
C GLY A 378 -5.16 -5.54 1.77
N GLY A 379 -6.46 -5.32 1.66
CA GLY A 379 -7.05 -4.07 2.13
C GLY A 379 -8.32 -3.76 1.36
N ALA A 380 -8.93 -2.61 1.60
CA ALA A 380 -10.08 -2.17 0.82
C ALA A 380 -9.63 -1.13 -0.20
N ASP A 381 -9.21 -1.61 -1.37
CA ASP A 381 -8.45 -0.85 -2.34
C ASP A 381 -9.36 -0.14 -3.34
N TYR A 382 -8.85 0.98 -3.87
CA TYR A 382 -9.43 1.70 -4.99
C TYR A 382 -8.44 1.66 -6.16
N LEU A 383 -8.76 0.85 -7.18
CA LEU A 383 -7.89 0.61 -8.32
C LEU A 383 -8.54 1.18 -9.57
N THR A 384 -7.74 1.90 -10.36
CA THR A 384 -8.15 2.38 -11.68
C THR A 384 -7.10 2.02 -12.70
N GLY A 385 -7.47 1.30 -13.77
CA GLY A 385 -6.56 0.93 -14.85
C GLY A 385 -6.22 2.17 -15.69
N GLY A 386 -7.14 2.62 -16.52
CA GLY A 386 -7.02 3.87 -17.27
C GLY A 386 -7.25 3.67 -18.75
N ASP A 387 -6.37 4.20 -19.60
CA ASP A 387 -6.37 3.91 -21.04
C ASP A 387 -5.43 2.72 -21.30
N GLY A 388 -5.84 1.70 -22.05
CA GLY A 388 -5.02 0.54 -22.36
C GLY A 388 -5.66 -0.76 -21.88
N ASN A 389 -5.06 -1.90 -22.20
CA ASN A 389 -5.59 -3.20 -21.81
C ASN A 389 -4.98 -3.65 -20.48
N ASP A 390 -5.69 -3.41 -19.39
CA ASP A 390 -5.16 -3.54 -18.04
C ASP A 390 -5.40 -4.93 -17.43
N THR A 391 -4.49 -5.36 -16.57
CA THR A 391 -4.67 -6.55 -15.73
C THR A 391 -4.72 -6.15 -14.26
N ILE A 392 -5.90 -6.24 -13.67
CA ILE A 392 -6.15 -5.81 -12.30
C ILE A 392 -6.42 -7.03 -11.42
N ASN A 393 -5.70 -7.15 -10.31
CA ASN A 393 -5.95 -8.16 -9.29
C ASN A 393 -6.18 -7.50 -7.93
N THR A 394 -7.39 -7.68 -7.39
CA THR A 394 -7.80 -7.03 -6.15
C THR A 394 -7.38 -7.78 -4.88
N GLY A 395 -6.57 -8.84 -4.96
CA GLY A 395 -6.16 -9.61 -3.79
C GLY A 395 -4.72 -10.09 -3.80
N GLY A 396 -4.11 -10.07 -2.61
CA GLY A 396 -2.80 -10.64 -2.33
C GLY A 396 -2.83 -12.14 -2.01
N ALA A 397 -1.66 -12.70 -1.66
CA ALA A 397 -1.50 -14.10 -1.28
C ALA A 397 -2.23 -14.50 0.04
N HIS A 398 -2.77 -13.52 0.76
CA HIS A 398 -3.48 -13.71 2.02
C HIS A 398 -4.99 -13.58 1.83
N VAL A 399 -5.75 -14.48 2.47
CA VAL A 399 -7.21 -14.47 2.35
C VAL A 399 -7.81 -13.37 3.24
N HIS A 400 -7.86 -12.16 2.70
CA HIS A 400 -8.63 -11.06 3.26
C HIS A 400 -10.03 -11.04 2.63
N ILE A 401 -11.01 -10.53 3.38
CA ILE A 401 -12.39 -10.33 2.90
C ILE A 401 -12.54 -8.84 2.75
N ASP A 402 -12.37 -8.39 1.52
CA ASP A 402 -12.15 -6.98 1.26
C ASP A 402 -13.34 -6.32 0.57
N ARG A 403 -13.25 -5.01 0.40
CA ARG A 403 -14.29 -4.20 -0.24
C ARG A 403 -13.67 -3.31 -1.30
N ASN A 404 -13.12 -3.96 -2.33
CA ASN A 404 -12.37 -3.29 -3.37
C ASN A 404 -13.32 -2.60 -4.35
N THR A 405 -12.88 -1.46 -4.86
CA THR A 405 -13.51 -0.74 -5.95
C THR A 405 -12.55 -0.72 -7.13
N VAL A 406 -12.99 -1.20 -8.29
CA VAL A 406 -12.20 -1.22 -9.52
C VAL A 406 -12.95 -0.45 -10.60
N LEU A 407 -12.25 0.44 -11.28
CA LEU A 407 -12.68 1.02 -12.56
C LEU A 407 -11.60 0.67 -13.58
N ALA A 408 -11.84 -0.31 -14.45
CA ALA A 408 -10.78 -0.81 -15.32
C ALA A 408 -10.39 0.24 -16.37
N GLY A 409 -11.36 0.81 -17.09
CA GLY A 409 -11.16 2.03 -17.86
C GLY A 409 -11.51 1.85 -19.32
N ALA A 410 -10.58 2.10 -20.22
CA ALA A 410 -10.77 1.99 -21.66
C ALA A 410 -9.74 1.03 -22.25
N GLY A 411 -10.19 -0.05 -22.88
CA GLY A 411 -9.36 -1.13 -23.39
C GLY A 411 -10.00 -2.47 -23.06
N ASP A 412 -9.43 -3.55 -23.55
CA ASP A 412 -9.93 -4.89 -23.21
C ASP A 412 -9.27 -5.33 -21.89
N ASP A 413 -9.97 -5.17 -20.76
CA ASP A 413 -9.39 -5.33 -19.43
C ASP A 413 -9.62 -6.72 -18.83
N LEU A 414 -8.69 -7.19 -18.00
CA LEU A 414 -8.80 -8.42 -17.21
C LEU A 414 -8.84 -8.10 -15.71
N VAL A 415 -9.99 -8.28 -15.08
CA VAL A 415 -10.18 -8.03 -13.64
C VAL A 415 -10.36 -9.33 -12.87
N ASN A 416 -9.34 -9.70 -12.09
CA ASN A 416 -9.38 -10.80 -11.14
C ASN A 416 -9.79 -10.30 -9.76
N VAL A 417 -11.00 -10.67 -9.36
CA VAL A 417 -11.63 -10.17 -8.14
C VAL A 417 -11.44 -11.15 -6.99
N ALA A 418 -10.86 -10.66 -5.90
CA ALA A 418 -10.66 -11.41 -4.66
C ALA A 418 -11.98 -11.62 -3.88
N LEU A 419 -11.92 -12.49 -2.87
CA LEU A 419 -13.07 -12.73 -1.98
C LEU A 419 -13.43 -11.44 -1.23
N GLY A 420 -14.70 -11.07 -1.24
CA GLY A 420 -15.09 -9.80 -0.66
C GLY A 420 -16.40 -9.30 -1.23
N ARG A 421 -16.78 -8.09 -0.82
CA ARG A 421 -17.89 -7.33 -1.42
C ARG A 421 -17.28 -6.25 -2.30
N ASN A 422 -17.08 -6.58 -3.57
CA ASN A 422 -16.39 -5.72 -4.51
C ASN A 422 -17.37 -4.96 -5.39
N THR A 423 -16.89 -3.84 -5.94
CA THR A 423 -17.56 -3.07 -6.98
C THR A 423 -16.59 -2.95 -8.14
N VAL A 424 -16.99 -3.44 -9.31
CA VAL A 424 -16.16 -3.47 -10.52
C VAL A 424 -16.95 -2.87 -11.66
N GLU A 425 -16.31 -1.97 -12.39
CA GLU A 425 -16.75 -1.42 -13.68
C GLU A 425 -15.63 -1.70 -14.68
N GLY A 426 -15.92 -2.45 -15.74
CA GLY A 426 -14.99 -2.71 -16.84
C GLY A 426 -14.70 -1.42 -17.60
N GLY A 427 -15.70 -0.87 -18.29
CA GLY A 427 -15.62 0.45 -18.89
C GLY A 427 -15.84 0.42 -20.39
N GLU A 428 -14.91 0.91 -21.21
CA GLU A 428 -14.98 0.75 -22.67
C GLU A 428 -14.08 -0.41 -23.11
N GLY A 429 -14.53 -1.32 -23.96
CA GLY A 429 -13.74 -2.42 -24.50
C GLY A 429 -14.37 -3.78 -24.23
N HIS A 430 -13.65 -4.86 -24.51
CA HIS A 430 -14.10 -6.21 -24.25
C HIS A 430 -13.51 -6.72 -22.94
N ASP A 431 -14.25 -6.61 -21.85
CA ASP A 431 -13.73 -6.83 -20.51
C ASP A 431 -13.99 -8.26 -20.00
N GLU A 432 -13.02 -8.82 -19.28
CA GLU A 432 -13.14 -10.10 -18.60
C GLU A 432 -13.07 -9.90 -17.06
N ILE A 433 -14.21 -10.05 -16.38
CA ILE A 433 -14.32 -9.92 -14.93
C ILE A 433 -14.54 -11.30 -14.30
N ILE A 434 -13.62 -11.73 -13.44
CA ILE A 434 -13.64 -13.06 -12.82
C ILE A 434 -13.58 -12.96 -11.30
N VAL A 435 -14.65 -13.40 -10.62
CA VAL A 435 -14.66 -13.54 -9.16
C VAL A 435 -14.09 -14.90 -8.74
N HIS A 436 -12.92 -14.90 -8.11
CA HIS A 436 -12.23 -16.15 -7.75
C HIS A 436 -12.84 -16.87 -6.54
N HIS A 437 -12.82 -18.20 -6.58
CA HIS A 437 -13.23 -19.07 -5.48
C HIS A 437 -12.04 -19.77 -4.82
N MET A 438 -11.63 -19.30 -3.63
CA MET A 438 -10.79 -20.14 -2.79
C MET A 438 -11.61 -21.25 -2.12
N VAL A 439 -11.25 -22.48 -2.45
CA VAL A 439 -11.82 -23.68 -1.86
C VAL A 439 -11.38 -23.78 -0.39
N GLY A 440 -12.33 -23.73 0.55
CA GLY A 440 -12.10 -24.22 1.93
C GLY A 440 -12.26 -23.21 3.07
N LEU A 441 -12.71 -21.98 2.81
CA LEU A 441 -13.12 -21.07 3.88
C LEU A 441 -14.62 -21.16 4.14
N LEU A 442 -14.92 -21.36 5.41
CA LEU A 442 -16.24 -21.68 5.95
C LEU A 442 -17.04 -20.38 6.17
N ASP A 443 -18.14 -20.23 5.44
CA ASP A 443 -19.32 -19.41 5.74
C ASP A 443 -19.14 -18.23 6.70
N ALA A 444 -18.54 -17.15 6.22
CA ALA A 444 -18.72 -15.82 6.81
C ALA A 444 -19.64 -15.00 5.88
N HIS A 445 -20.94 -15.16 6.10
CA HIS A 445 -22.02 -14.18 5.86
C HIS A 445 -21.77 -13.05 4.83
N ILE A 446 -22.55 -13.10 3.74
CA ILE A 446 -23.03 -12.01 2.85
C ILE A 446 -21.95 -11.14 2.19
N ASN A 447 -21.50 -11.53 0.99
CA ASN A 447 -20.93 -10.53 0.08
C ASN A 447 -21.53 -10.71 -1.31
N SER A 448 -22.24 -9.66 -1.73
CA SER A 448 -22.75 -9.50 -3.08
C SER A 448 -21.82 -8.58 -3.84
N ASN A 449 -21.20 -9.06 -4.90
CA ASN A 449 -20.43 -8.19 -5.78
C ASN A 449 -21.39 -7.35 -6.64
N GLN A 450 -20.95 -6.17 -7.01
CA GLN A 450 -21.55 -5.37 -8.07
C GLN A 450 -20.56 -5.38 -9.22
N LEU A 451 -20.91 -6.06 -10.30
CA LEU A 451 -20.07 -6.24 -11.46
C LEU A 451 -20.78 -5.60 -12.66
N ASN A 452 -20.05 -4.78 -13.40
CA ASN A 452 -20.57 -4.12 -14.58
C ASN A 452 -19.52 -4.22 -15.69
N GLY A 453 -19.92 -4.74 -16.86
CA GLY A 453 -19.09 -4.84 -18.05
C GLY A 453 -18.83 -3.45 -18.63
N GLY A 454 -19.83 -2.86 -19.27
CA GLY A 454 -19.75 -1.48 -19.75
C GLY A 454 -20.09 -1.38 -21.24
N LEU A 455 -19.16 -0.89 -22.04
CA LEU A 455 -19.34 -0.79 -23.48
C LEU A 455 -18.47 -1.82 -24.17
N GLY A 456 -19.07 -2.78 -24.87
CA GLY A 456 -18.37 -3.80 -25.63
C GLY A 456 -18.87 -5.19 -25.27
N ASP A 457 -18.40 -6.20 -26.00
CA ASP A 457 -18.82 -7.58 -25.72
C ASP A 457 -18.02 -8.12 -24.53
N ASP A 458 -18.65 -8.19 -23.35
CA ASP A 458 -17.98 -8.49 -22.09
C ASP A 458 -18.16 -9.94 -21.63
N THR A 459 -17.27 -10.41 -20.77
CA THR A 459 -17.37 -11.71 -20.10
C THR A 459 -17.30 -11.54 -18.59
N ILE A 460 -18.38 -11.85 -17.88
CA ILE A 460 -18.45 -11.72 -16.43
C ILE A 460 -18.79 -13.07 -15.80
N THR A 461 -17.89 -13.55 -14.94
CA THR A 461 -18.12 -14.72 -14.10
C THR A 461 -18.23 -14.29 -12.64
N GLY A 462 -19.46 -14.35 -12.13
CA GLY A 462 -19.84 -14.18 -10.75
C GLY A 462 -19.35 -15.30 -9.85
N GLY A 463 -19.80 -15.22 -8.60
CA GLY A 463 -19.22 -15.89 -7.48
C GLY A 463 -20.01 -17.10 -6.95
N ARG A 464 -19.88 -17.33 -5.63
CA ARG A 464 -20.62 -18.36 -4.88
C ARG A 464 -21.75 -17.75 -4.07
N PHE A 465 -21.91 -16.44 -4.18
CA PHE A 465 -22.79 -15.63 -3.37
C PHE A 465 -23.66 -14.81 -4.30
N HIS A 466 -24.73 -14.22 -3.73
CA HIS A 466 -25.70 -13.40 -4.43
C HIS A 466 -25.05 -12.19 -5.11
N ASP A 467 -24.80 -12.20 -6.40
CA ASP A 467 -24.14 -11.12 -7.12
C ASP A 467 -25.15 -10.24 -7.87
N THR A 468 -24.74 -9.01 -8.18
CA THR A 468 -25.44 -8.13 -9.11
C THR A 468 -24.53 -7.91 -10.31
N ILE A 469 -24.99 -8.32 -11.48
CA ILE A 469 -24.21 -8.34 -12.72
C ILE A 469 -24.94 -7.52 -13.78
N GLY A 470 -24.22 -6.61 -14.43
CA GLY A 470 -24.65 -5.84 -15.59
C GLY A 470 -23.72 -6.07 -16.77
N GLY A 471 -24.24 -6.42 -17.94
CA GLY A 471 -23.47 -6.44 -19.20
C GLY A 471 -23.35 -5.04 -19.82
N GLN A 472 -24.50 -4.36 -19.96
CA GLN A 472 -24.72 -3.04 -20.56
C GLN A 472 -24.77 -3.05 -22.10
N GLU A 473 -23.86 -2.40 -22.83
CA GLU A 473 -23.93 -2.39 -24.31
C GLU A 473 -22.97 -3.43 -24.86
N GLY A 474 -23.42 -4.35 -25.73
CA GLY A 474 -22.57 -5.39 -26.31
C GLY A 474 -23.23 -6.76 -26.26
N ASN A 475 -22.61 -7.76 -26.88
CA ASN A 475 -23.08 -9.15 -26.82
C ASN A 475 -22.34 -9.88 -25.71
N ASP A 476 -22.95 -9.91 -24.52
CA ASP A 476 -22.27 -10.28 -23.30
C ASP A 476 -22.38 -11.77 -22.97
N LEU A 477 -21.35 -12.30 -22.30
CA LEU A 477 -21.35 -13.63 -21.70
C LEU A 477 -21.33 -13.50 -20.18
N LEU A 478 -22.49 -13.74 -19.55
CA LEU A 478 -22.68 -13.55 -18.13
C LEU A 478 -22.97 -14.89 -17.43
N ASP A 479 -22.24 -15.19 -16.36
CA ASP A 479 -22.45 -16.34 -15.49
C ASP A 479 -22.57 -15.85 -14.04
N GLY A 480 -23.74 -16.02 -13.41
CA GLY A 480 -23.97 -15.65 -12.00
C GLY A 480 -23.19 -16.51 -11.01
N GLY A 481 -22.82 -17.72 -11.41
CA GLY A 481 -22.08 -18.68 -10.58
C GLY A 481 -22.99 -19.50 -9.67
N ASN A 482 -22.89 -19.34 -8.35
CA ASN A 482 -23.88 -19.89 -7.42
C ASN A 482 -24.39 -18.75 -6.57
N GLY A 483 -25.64 -18.86 -6.12
CA GLY A 483 -26.23 -17.81 -5.31
C GLY A 483 -27.60 -17.51 -5.85
N ASN A 484 -28.17 -16.41 -5.42
CA ASN A 484 -29.41 -15.89 -5.97
C ASN A 484 -29.00 -14.56 -6.55
N ASP A 485 -28.80 -14.55 -7.85
CA ASP A 485 -28.10 -13.51 -8.56
C ASP A 485 -29.11 -12.59 -9.25
N SER A 486 -28.71 -11.34 -9.44
CA SER A 486 -29.49 -10.33 -10.17
C SER A 486 -28.69 -9.93 -11.39
N ILE A 487 -29.07 -10.43 -12.55
CA ILE A 487 -28.35 -10.27 -13.80
C ILE A 487 -29.20 -9.46 -14.79
N GLY A 488 -28.65 -8.36 -15.29
CA GLY A 488 -29.20 -7.62 -16.43
C GLY A 488 -28.17 -7.62 -17.55
N ALA A 489 -28.51 -8.17 -18.71
CA ALA A 489 -27.56 -8.29 -19.81
C ALA A 489 -27.40 -6.96 -20.54
N GLY A 490 -28.47 -6.39 -21.11
CA GLY A 490 -28.49 -5.02 -21.60
C GLY A 490 -28.87 -4.94 -23.08
N ASP A 491 -28.15 -4.15 -23.86
CA ASP A 491 -28.35 -4.00 -25.30
C ASP A 491 -27.37 -4.91 -26.06
N GLY A 492 -27.85 -5.90 -26.80
CA GLY A 492 -27.05 -6.81 -27.63
C GLY A 492 -27.62 -8.23 -27.61
N ASP A 493 -27.01 -9.15 -28.36
CA ASP A 493 -27.44 -10.56 -28.37
C ASP A 493 -26.68 -11.33 -27.26
N ASP A 494 -27.26 -11.39 -26.06
CA ASP A 494 -26.56 -11.82 -24.86
C ASP A 494 -26.67 -13.32 -24.56
N THR A 495 -25.73 -13.85 -23.78
CA THR A 495 -25.80 -15.19 -23.21
C THR A 495 -25.66 -15.13 -21.70
N VAL A 496 -26.73 -15.48 -20.98
CA VAL A 496 -26.78 -15.43 -19.52
C VAL A 496 -27.04 -16.80 -18.92
N THR A 497 -26.20 -17.19 -17.96
CA THR A 497 -26.43 -18.33 -17.07
C THR A 497 -26.58 -17.83 -15.64
N GLY A 498 -27.71 -18.13 -14.98
CA GLY A 498 -27.93 -17.83 -13.57
C GLY A 498 -26.99 -18.63 -12.69
N ASP A 499 -27.15 -19.96 -12.71
CA ASP A 499 -26.25 -20.87 -11.99
C ASP A 499 -25.94 -22.18 -12.74
N ALA A 500 -25.07 -22.99 -12.14
CA ALA A 500 -24.82 -24.35 -12.59
C ALA A 500 -26.06 -25.24 -12.43
N TRP A 501 -26.22 -26.23 -13.33
CA TRP A 501 -27.38 -27.13 -13.42
C TRP A 501 -27.74 -27.93 -12.14
N ASP A 502 -26.83 -28.03 -11.17
CA ASP A 502 -27.04 -28.67 -9.86
C ASP A 502 -27.08 -27.69 -8.68
N GLY A 503 -27.11 -26.39 -9.00
CA GLY A 503 -27.24 -25.29 -8.07
C GLY A 503 -28.61 -25.24 -7.38
N THR A 504 -28.72 -24.30 -6.45
CA THR A 504 -29.95 -24.05 -5.69
C THR A 504 -30.33 -22.58 -5.71
N GLY A 505 -29.78 -21.83 -6.66
CA GLY A 505 -29.97 -20.40 -6.81
C GLY A 505 -31.40 -20.02 -7.09
N HIS A 506 -31.77 -18.77 -6.88
CA HIS A 506 -33.10 -18.26 -7.26
C HIS A 506 -32.88 -16.94 -7.96
N ASP A 507 -32.64 -17.02 -9.26
CA ASP A 507 -32.02 -15.93 -9.99
C ASP A 507 -33.07 -15.01 -10.60
N TRP A 508 -32.71 -13.74 -10.69
CA TRP A 508 -33.44 -12.74 -11.43
C TRP A 508 -32.60 -12.38 -12.65
N ILE A 509 -33.11 -12.69 -13.84
CA ILE A 509 -32.42 -12.48 -15.11
C ILE A 509 -33.29 -11.59 -16.00
N TYR A 510 -32.68 -10.55 -16.56
CA TYR A 510 -33.25 -9.71 -17.61
C TYR A 510 -32.29 -9.66 -18.79
N GLY A 511 -32.73 -10.10 -19.97
CA GLY A 511 -31.97 -10.05 -21.21
C GLY A 511 -31.77 -8.60 -21.64
N GLY A 512 -32.84 -7.94 -22.07
CA GLY A 512 -32.79 -6.53 -22.41
C GLY A 512 -33.24 -6.31 -23.84
N ALA A 513 -32.38 -5.83 -24.72
CA ALA A 513 -32.69 -5.60 -26.13
C ALA A 513 -31.74 -6.40 -27.02
N GLY A 514 -32.26 -7.31 -27.83
CA GLY A 514 -31.47 -8.17 -28.71
C GLY A 514 -32.02 -9.59 -28.69
N ALA A 515 -31.36 -10.53 -29.35
CA ALA A 515 -31.79 -11.92 -29.36
C ALA A 515 -31.04 -12.73 -28.28
N ASP A 516 -31.59 -12.78 -27.08
CA ASP A 516 -30.89 -13.27 -25.90
C ASP A 516 -31.02 -14.78 -25.67
N SER A 517 -30.01 -15.37 -25.05
CA SER A 517 -29.99 -16.77 -24.61
C SER A 517 -29.88 -16.84 -23.09
N LEU A 518 -31.01 -17.05 -22.42
CA LEU A 518 -31.15 -16.94 -20.97
C LEU A 518 -31.41 -18.31 -20.33
N TYR A 519 -30.52 -18.72 -19.43
CA TYR A 519 -30.58 -20.00 -18.73
C TYR A 519 -30.66 -19.75 -17.21
N GLY A 520 -31.77 -20.12 -16.57
CA GLY A 520 -31.98 -19.95 -15.13
C GLY A 520 -31.06 -20.87 -14.31
N GLY A 521 -31.20 -22.19 -14.54
CA GLY A 521 -30.34 -23.19 -13.94
C GLY A 521 -31.08 -24.03 -12.89
N GLY A 522 -30.52 -24.19 -11.70
CA GLY A 522 -31.13 -24.90 -10.59
C GLY A 522 -31.80 -23.96 -9.61
N GLY A 523 -33.13 -23.84 -9.61
CA GLY A 523 -33.70 -22.76 -8.84
C GLY A 523 -35.20 -22.60 -8.79
N ASN A 524 -35.62 -21.36 -8.60
CA ASN A 524 -37.00 -20.93 -8.85
C ASN A 524 -36.80 -19.55 -9.45
N ASP A 525 -36.51 -19.55 -10.74
CA ASP A 525 -35.88 -18.41 -11.37
C ASP A 525 -36.94 -17.49 -11.97
N THR A 526 -36.59 -16.23 -12.10
CA THR A 526 -37.40 -15.24 -12.80
C THR A 526 -36.61 -14.70 -13.97
N ILE A 527 -37.06 -15.03 -15.17
CA ILE A 527 -36.37 -14.71 -16.42
C ILE A 527 -37.28 -13.83 -17.28
N PHE A 528 -36.75 -12.70 -17.70
CA PHE A 528 -37.37 -11.75 -18.62
C PHE A 528 -36.48 -11.65 -19.87
N GLY A 529 -37.01 -11.95 -21.06
CA GLY A 529 -36.30 -11.78 -22.33
C GLY A 529 -36.10 -10.30 -22.64
N GLY A 530 -37.17 -9.61 -23.01
CA GLY A 530 -37.16 -8.17 -23.24
C GLY A 530 -37.63 -7.82 -24.64
N GLU A 531 -36.86 -7.02 -25.37
CA GLU A 531 -37.07 -6.76 -26.79
C GLU A 531 -36.20 -7.70 -27.63
N GLY A 532 -36.75 -8.37 -28.63
CA GLY A 532 -36.03 -9.25 -29.55
C GLY A 532 -36.48 -10.70 -29.47
N ASP A 533 -35.88 -11.56 -30.31
CA ASP A 533 -36.31 -12.97 -30.42
C ASP A 533 -35.52 -13.82 -29.41
N ASP A 534 -36.05 -14.01 -28.21
CA ASP A 534 -35.29 -14.55 -27.08
C ASP A 534 -35.42 -16.07 -26.92
N THR A 535 -34.45 -16.67 -26.23
CA THR A 535 -34.42 -18.08 -25.85
C THR A 535 -34.33 -18.21 -24.33
N LEU A 536 -35.44 -18.61 -23.69
CA LEU A 536 -35.56 -18.72 -22.24
C LEU A 536 -35.64 -20.19 -21.79
N LEU A 537 -34.71 -20.60 -20.94
CA LEU A 537 -34.67 -21.94 -20.34
C LEU A 537 -34.65 -21.86 -18.81
N GLY A 538 -35.77 -22.21 -18.17
CA GLY A 538 -35.90 -22.23 -16.70
C GLY A 538 -35.07 -23.34 -16.05
N SER A 539 -34.96 -24.48 -16.74
CA SER A 539 -34.19 -25.65 -16.32
C SER A 539 -34.80 -26.41 -15.14
N TYR A 540 -34.37 -26.23 -13.89
CA TYR A 540 -34.91 -26.97 -12.75
C TYR A 540 -35.63 -26.04 -11.77
N GLY A 541 -36.86 -26.41 -11.44
CA GLY A 541 -37.56 -25.90 -10.26
C GLY A 541 -38.90 -25.29 -10.60
N ARG A 542 -39.21 -24.11 -10.09
CA ARG A 542 -40.46 -23.43 -10.45
C ARG A 542 -40.14 -22.04 -10.93
N ASP A 543 -40.19 -21.90 -12.25
CA ASP A 543 -39.68 -20.73 -12.91
C ASP A 543 -40.80 -19.83 -13.41
N LEU A 544 -40.52 -18.54 -13.48
CA LEU A 544 -41.34 -17.53 -14.14
C LEU A 544 -40.57 -17.04 -15.36
N LEU A 545 -41.08 -17.35 -16.55
CA LEU A 545 -40.45 -16.98 -17.82
C LEU A 545 -41.36 -16.03 -18.60
N LEU A 546 -40.87 -14.84 -18.91
CA LEU A 546 -41.58 -13.84 -19.70
C LEU A 546 -40.71 -13.50 -20.91
N GLY A 547 -41.16 -13.86 -22.12
CA GLY A 547 -40.46 -13.60 -23.38
C GLY A 547 -40.32 -12.10 -23.63
N GLY A 548 -41.39 -11.43 -24.03
CA GLY A 548 -41.42 -9.98 -24.17
C GLY A 548 -41.95 -9.58 -25.54
N ASP A 549 -41.26 -8.66 -26.22
CA ASP A 549 -41.57 -8.30 -27.59
C ASP A 549 -40.66 -9.09 -28.53
N GLY A 550 -41.19 -9.93 -29.43
CA GLY A 550 -40.39 -10.73 -30.37
C GLY A 550 -40.94 -12.15 -30.52
N ASP A 551 -40.33 -12.94 -31.40
CA ASP A 551 -40.72 -14.35 -31.59
C ASP A 551 -39.94 -15.26 -30.64
N ASP A 552 -40.46 -15.50 -29.44
CA ASP A 552 -39.69 -16.12 -28.35
C ASP A 552 -39.71 -17.65 -28.35
N PHE A 553 -38.62 -18.25 -27.85
CA PHE A 553 -38.52 -19.65 -27.50
C PHE A 553 -38.52 -19.81 -25.98
N ILE A 554 -39.52 -20.51 -25.43
CA ILE A 554 -39.67 -20.68 -23.99
C ILE A 554 -39.74 -22.15 -23.61
N PHE A 555 -38.85 -22.56 -22.71
CA PHE A 555 -38.82 -23.89 -22.11
C PHE A 555 -38.65 -23.83 -20.60
N GLY A 556 -39.74 -24.04 -19.86
CA GLY A 556 -39.70 -24.03 -18.39
C GLY A 556 -38.82 -25.14 -17.79
N GLY A 557 -38.78 -26.31 -18.42
CA GLY A 557 -37.96 -27.42 -17.93
C GLY A 557 -38.69 -28.27 -16.90
N ALA A 558 -37.98 -28.65 -15.84
CA ALA A 558 -38.47 -29.57 -14.81
C ALA A 558 -39.14 -28.82 -13.66
N GLY A 559 -40.39 -29.18 -13.37
CA GLY A 559 -41.17 -28.61 -12.28
C GLY A 559 -42.44 -27.90 -12.75
N SER A 560 -42.89 -26.86 -12.04
CA SER A 560 -44.26 -26.31 -12.21
C SER A 560 -44.25 -24.84 -12.59
N ASP A 561 -43.89 -24.57 -13.83
CA ASP A 561 -43.48 -23.25 -14.31
C ASP A 561 -44.65 -22.39 -14.77
N VAL A 562 -44.38 -21.09 -14.88
CA VAL A 562 -45.30 -20.10 -15.43
C VAL A 562 -44.59 -19.39 -16.58
N ALA A 563 -45.21 -19.39 -17.76
CA ALA A 563 -44.67 -18.77 -18.95
C ALA A 563 -45.64 -17.73 -19.53
N ALA A 564 -45.10 -16.65 -20.08
CA ALA A 564 -45.80 -15.74 -20.97
C ALA A 564 -44.91 -15.45 -22.17
N GLY A 565 -45.45 -15.52 -23.37
CA GLY A 565 -44.72 -15.22 -24.60
C GLY A 565 -44.57 -13.71 -24.79
N GLY A 566 -45.65 -12.96 -24.61
CA GLY A 566 -45.70 -11.54 -24.87
C GLY A 566 -46.20 -11.26 -26.29
N ALA A 567 -45.54 -10.38 -27.01
CA ALA A 567 -45.95 -9.95 -28.34
C ALA A 567 -45.08 -10.59 -29.42
N GLY A 568 -45.63 -11.52 -30.20
CA GLY A 568 -44.94 -12.11 -31.33
C GLY A 568 -45.44 -13.51 -31.61
N ALA A 569 -44.70 -14.31 -32.36
CA ALA A 569 -45.04 -15.68 -32.69
C ALA A 569 -44.26 -16.68 -31.83
N ASP A 570 -44.76 -16.93 -30.62
CA ASP A 570 -43.98 -17.61 -29.59
C ASP A 570 -44.03 -19.14 -29.65
N ARG A 571 -43.01 -19.78 -29.09
CA ARG A 571 -42.86 -21.24 -29.05
C ARG A 571 -42.67 -21.74 -27.63
N PHE A 572 -43.69 -22.43 -27.13
CA PHE A 572 -43.64 -23.05 -25.80
C PHE A 572 -43.31 -24.54 -25.92
N PHE A 573 -42.19 -24.96 -25.35
CA PHE A 573 -41.73 -26.35 -25.38
C PHE A 573 -42.21 -27.14 -24.16
N ALA A 574 -42.69 -28.36 -24.41
CA ALA A 574 -43.13 -29.26 -23.35
C ALA A 574 -41.95 -30.06 -22.75
N SER A 575 -41.90 -30.17 -21.42
CA SER A 575 -41.04 -31.17 -20.78
C SER A 575 -41.56 -32.58 -21.07
N PHE A 576 -40.64 -33.49 -21.38
CA PHE A 576 -40.91 -34.90 -21.60
C PHE A 576 -40.76 -35.74 -20.33
N ARG A 577 -40.41 -35.13 -19.19
CA ARG A 577 -40.25 -35.80 -17.90
C ARG A 577 -41.48 -35.58 -17.01
N GLY A 578 -41.91 -36.66 -16.35
CA GLY A 578 -42.64 -36.60 -15.07
C GLY A 578 -43.89 -35.72 -14.96
N ASN A 579 -44.13 -35.16 -13.77
CA ASN A 579 -45.28 -34.30 -13.47
C ASN A 579 -44.99 -32.83 -13.80
N ASP A 580 -44.10 -32.58 -14.76
CA ASP A 580 -43.69 -31.23 -15.13
C ASP A 580 -44.84 -30.57 -15.89
N VAL A 581 -45.20 -29.34 -15.48
CA VAL A 581 -46.33 -28.60 -16.03
C VAL A 581 -45.93 -27.15 -16.19
N THR A 582 -46.02 -26.63 -17.41
CA THR A 582 -45.90 -25.20 -17.68
C THR A 582 -47.29 -24.59 -17.82
N THR A 583 -47.59 -23.56 -17.04
CA THR A 583 -48.81 -22.76 -17.16
C THR A 583 -48.53 -21.56 -18.07
N ILE A 584 -49.21 -21.48 -19.22
CA ILE A 584 -49.06 -20.37 -20.17
C ILE A 584 -50.16 -19.34 -19.91
N ASN A 585 -49.77 -18.08 -19.73
CA ASN A 585 -50.69 -17.02 -19.33
C ASN A 585 -51.37 -16.30 -20.50
N ASP A 586 -50.73 -16.23 -21.66
CA ASP A 586 -51.11 -15.33 -22.75
C ASP A 586 -51.14 -15.98 -24.13
N TYR A 587 -51.10 -17.32 -24.21
CA TYR A 587 -51.11 -18.06 -25.47
C TYR A 587 -52.12 -17.50 -26.49
N ASN A 588 -51.63 -17.00 -27.62
CA ASN A 588 -52.42 -16.38 -28.67
C ASN A 588 -52.05 -16.93 -30.06
N PRO A 589 -52.85 -17.86 -30.61
CA PRO A 589 -52.56 -18.46 -31.90
C PRO A 589 -52.81 -17.54 -33.10
N ASP A 590 -53.34 -16.32 -32.88
CA ASP A 590 -53.49 -15.30 -33.92
C ASP A 590 -52.28 -14.37 -34.02
N GLU A 591 -51.48 -14.25 -32.96
CA GLU A 591 -50.15 -13.61 -32.98
C GLU A 591 -49.09 -14.54 -33.56
N GLY A 592 -49.25 -15.85 -33.35
CA GLY A 592 -48.46 -16.87 -34.03
C GLY A 592 -48.09 -18.04 -33.14
N ASP A 593 -48.54 -18.03 -31.89
CA ASP A 593 -48.07 -18.94 -30.85
C ASP A 593 -48.32 -20.41 -31.14
N VAL A 594 -47.32 -21.20 -30.81
CA VAL A 594 -47.30 -22.64 -31.02
C VAL A 594 -46.78 -23.37 -29.80
N LEU A 595 -47.45 -24.46 -29.45
CA LEU A 595 -46.93 -25.44 -28.52
C LEU A 595 -46.07 -26.46 -29.28
N VAL A 596 -44.86 -26.73 -28.80
CA VAL A 596 -43.95 -27.69 -29.43
C VAL A 596 -43.76 -28.90 -28.54
N LEU A 597 -44.11 -30.07 -29.07
CA LEU A 597 -44.00 -31.36 -28.38
C LEU A 597 -43.11 -32.29 -29.19
N ASP A 598 -42.08 -32.88 -28.58
CA ASP A 598 -41.21 -33.83 -29.26
C ASP A 598 -41.97 -35.11 -29.67
N GLY A 599 -42.14 -35.34 -30.97
CA GLY A 599 -42.90 -36.45 -31.54
C GLY A 599 -42.31 -37.84 -31.25
N ARG A 600 -41.09 -37.91 -30.68
CA ARG A 600 -40.50 -39.16 -30.17
C ARG A 600 -41.10 -39.60 -28.84
N TYR A 601 -41.66 -38.65 -28.07
CA TYR A 601 -42.23 -38.89 -26.74
C TYR A 601 -43.75 -38.72 -26.70
N PHE A 602 -44.28 -37.86 -27.56
CA PHE A 602 -45.70 -37.58 -27.67
C PHE A 602 -46.26 -38.10 -28.99
N SER A 603 -47.49 -38.61 -28.93
CA SER A 603 -48.28 -39.01 -30.10
C SER A 603 -49.56 -38.17 -30.14
N ALA A 604 -49.95 -37.74 -31.34
CA ALA A 604 -51.23 -37.05 -31.57
C ALA A 604 -52.43 -37.81 -30.99
N ASP A 605 -52.41 -39.15 -31.07
CA ASP A 605 -53.49 -40.02 -30.60
C ASP A 605 -53.66 -40.01 -29.08
N ASP A 606 -52.59 -39.68 -28.35
CA ASP A 606 -52.53 -39.72 -26.89
C ASP A 606 -52.86 -38.36 -26.25
N LEU A 607 -53.08 -37.30 -27.04
CA LEU A 607 -53.38 -35.98 -26.51
C LEU A 607 -54.87 -35.72 -26.33
N ARG A 608 -55.23 -35.12 -25.21
CA ARG A 608 -56.57 -34.60 -24.94
C ARG A 608 -56.51 -33.22 -24.36
N LEU A 609 -57.48 -32.41 -24.74
CA LEU A 609 -57.75 -31.13 -24.12
C LEU A 609 -58.87 -31.30 -23.09
N ARG A 610 -58.63 -30.86 -21.87
CA ARG A 610 -59.61 -30.84 -20.78
C ARG A 610 -59.84 -29.39 -20.38
N GLY A 611 -61.09 -29.03 -20.11
CA GLY A 611 -61.38 -27.72 -19.55
C GLY A 611 -62.71 -27.71 -18.80
N ASP A 612 -62.84 -26.77 -17.87
CA ASP A 612 -64.08 -26.54 -17.15
C ASP A 612 -64.98 -25.61 -17.98
N ARG A 613 -66.04 -26.17 -18.56
CA ARG A 613 -66.93 -25.46 -19.48
C ARG A 613 -67.79 -24.45 -18.74
N MET A 614 -67.78 -23.20 -19.20
CA MET A 614 -68.67 -22.14 -18.71
C MET A 614 -70.01 -22.16 -19.46
N THR A 615 -71.07 -21.73 -18.76
CA THR A 615 -72.39 -21.55 -19.35
C THR A 615 -73.00 -20.20 -19.00
N ASP A 616 -73.77 -19.62 -19.93
CA ASP A 616 -74.62 -18.47 -19.64
C ASP A 616 -75.75 -18.81 -18.65
N ALA A 617 -76.57 -17.82 -18.31
CA ALA A 617 -77.72 -17.99 -17.41
C ALA A 617 -78.78 -18.97 -17.97
N GLU A 618 -78.76 -19.23 -19.27
CA GLU A 618 -79.63 -20.14 -20.00
C GLU A 618 -79.04 -21.56 -20.15
N GLY A 619 -77.80 -21.78 -19.68
CA GLY A 619 -77.09 -23.05 -19.75
C GLY A 619 -76.39 -23.30 -21.10
N ASN A 620 -76.31 -22.29 -21.97
CA ASN A 620 -75.57 -22.40 -23.23
C ASN A 620 -74.08 -22.25 -22.97
N PRO A 621 -73.22 -23.01 -23.67
CA PRO A 621 -71.77 -22.88 -23.59
C PRO A 621 -71.29 -21.48 -23.96
N THR A 622 -70.42 -20.88 -23.15
CA THR A 622 -69.85 -19.55 -23.42
C THR A 622 -68.32 -19.52 -23.47
N GLY A 623 -67.65 -20.66 -23.24
CA GLY A 623 -66.20 -20.79 -23.21
C GLY A 623 -65.73 -21.78 -22.15
N TYR A 624 -64.47 -21.69 -21.75
CA TYR A 624 -63.86 -22.50 -20.71
C TYR A 624 -63.21 -21.62 -19.63
N SER A 625 -63.33 -21.97 -18.35
CA SER A 625 -62.70 -21.22 -17.24
C SER A 625 -61.29 -21.71 -16.91
N SER A 626 -60.93 -22.88 -17.42
CA SER A 626 -59.61 -23.49 -17.31
C SER A 626 -59.44 -24.41 -18.51
N MET A 627 -58.20 -24.57 -18.96
CA MET A 627 -57.88 -25.51 -20.01
C MET A 627 -56.51 -26.12 -19.77
N THR A 628 -56.42 -27.42 -20.05
CA THR A 628 -55.25 -28.24 -19.77
C THR A 628 -55.04 -29.22 -20.92
N LEU A 629 -53.84 -29.23 -21.50
CA LEU A 629 -53.41 -30.27 -22.41
C LEU A 629 -52.86 -31.44 -21.59
N VAL A 630 -53.49 -32.61 -21.71
CA VAL A 630 -53.10 -33.83 -20.98
C VAL A 630 -52.76 -34.96 -21.93
N ARG A 631 -51.79 -35.77 -21.54
CA ARG A 631 -51.53 -37.08 -22.15
C ARG A 631 -52.51 -38.11 -21.60
N VAL A 632 -52.94 -39.05 -22.43
CA VAL A 632 -53.75 -40.23 -22.07
C VAL A 632 -52.87 -41.47 -22.08
N ASN A 633 -52.98 -42.29 -21.04
CA ASN A 633 -52.26 -43.55 -20.94
C ASN A 633 -52.86 -44.62 -21.86
N GLU A 634 -52.11 -45.69 -22.14
CA GLU A 634 -52.59 -46.82 -22.97
C GLU A 634 -53.89 -47.45 -22.44
N ASP A 635 -54.15 -47.37 -21.13
CA ASP A 635 -55.36 -47.88 -20.48
C ASP A 635 -56.56 -46.92 -20.54
N GLY A 636 -56.40 -45.75 -21.17
CA GLY A 636 -57.40 -44.71 -21.30
C GLY A 636 -57.55 -43.80 -20.07
N SER A 637 -56.75 -43.99 -19.03
CA SER A 637 -56.68 -43.06 -17.89
C SER A 637 -55.95 -41.77 -18.27
N LEU A 638 -56.26 -40.68 -17.57
CA LEU A 638 -55.52 -39.43 -17.71
C LEU A 638 -54.11 -39.62 -17.13
N GLY A 639 -53.11 -39.29 -17.94
CA GLY A 639 -51.69 -39.31 -17.60
C GLY A 639 -51.19 -37.92 -17.20
N GLN A 640 -49.99 -37.58 -17.68
CA GLN A 640 -49.30 -36.31 -17.41
C GLN A 640 -50.09 -35.11 -17.95
N THR A 641 -50.18 -34.05 -17.14
CA THR A 641 -50.50 -32.70 -17.63
C THR A 641 -49.26 -32.14 -18.33
N ILE A 642 -49.42 -31.62 -19.54
CA ILE A 642 -48.32 -31.09 -20.35
C ILE A 642 -48.31 -29.56 -20.23
N PHE A 643 -49.44 -28.93 -20.49
CA PHE A 643 -49.63 -27.47 -20.38
C PHE A 643 -50.94 -27.15 -19.69
N ASP A 644 -50.93 -26.10 -18.88
CA ASP A 644 -52.12 -25.41 -18.38
C ASP A 644 -52.24 -24.03 -19.03
N PHE A 645 -53.47 -23.54 -19.24
CA PHE A 645 -53.72 -22.21 -19.83
C PHE A 645 -54.53 -21.35 -18.85
N ALA A 646 -53.96 -20.21 -18.44
CA ALA A 646 -54.61 -19.34 -17.47
C ALA A 646 -55.81 -18.56 -18.05
N ASN A 647 -55.71 -18.11 -19.30
CA ASN A 647 -56.76 -17.34 -19.99
C ASN A 647 -57.63 -18.19 -20.93
N ALA A 648 -58.06 -19.36 -20.45
CA ALA A 648 -58.84 -20.33 -21.22
C ALA A 648 -60.17 -19.79 -21.79
N SER A 649 -60.69 -18.68 -21.27
CA SER A 649 -61.93 -18.05 -21.76
C SER A 649 -61.78 -17.30 -23.08
N GLU A 650 -60.53 -17.02 -23.48
CA GLU A 650 -60.20 -16.22 -24.67
C GLU A 650 -59.61 -17.10 -25.80
N LEU A 651 -59.50 -18.41 -25.57
CA LEU A 651 -58.90 -19.36 -26.51
C LEU A 651 -59.94 -19.97 -27.46
N ASP A 652 -59.76 -19.71 -28.76
CA ASP A 652 -60.59 -20.28 -29.83
C ASP A 652 -59.95 -21.52 -30.48
N ARG A 653 -58.61 -21.60 -30.50
CA ARG A 653 -57.86 -22.78 -30.98
C ARG A 653 -56.54 -22.97 -30.24
N ILE A 654 -55.98 -24.18 -30.31
CA ILE A 654 -54.59 -24.46 -29.90
C ILE A 654 -53.85 -25.09 -31.07
N VAL A 655 -52.65 -24.59 -31.39
CA VAL A 655 -51.77 -25.10 -32.45
C VAL A 655 -50.59 -25.83 -31.82
N ILE A 656 -50.46 -27.12 -32.16
CA ILE A 656 -49.36 -27.96 -31.71
C ILE A 656 -48.51 -28.36 -32.89
N ARG A 657 -47.18 -28.21 -32.79
CA ARG A 657 -46.21 -28.77 -33.72
C ARG A 657 -45.48 -29.95 -33.08
N MET A 658 -45.44 -31.07 -33.81
CA MET A 658 -44.70 -32.27 -33.41
C MET A 658 -43.62 -32.63 -34.44
N PRO A 659 -42.38 -32.16 -34.26
CA PRO A 659 -41.25 -32.61 -35.07
C PRO A 659 -40.83 -34.04 -34.70
N ASN A 660 -40.49 -34.85 -35.72
CA ASN A 660 -40.07 -36.26 -35.57
C ASN A 660 -38.54 -36.47 -35.59
N GLU A 661 -37.74 -35.41 -35.72
CA GLU A 661 -36.27 -35.41 -35.78
C GLU A 661 -35.72 -34.15 -35.07
N PRO A 662 -34.41 -34.08 -34.71
CA PRO A 662 -33.78 -32.87 -34.17
C PRO A 662 -33.97 -31.66 -35.09
N ILE A 663 -34.12 -30.46 -34.51
CA ILE A 663 -34.74 -29.27 -35.11
C ILE A 663 -33.94 -28.62 -36.27
N ASP A 664 -32.77 -29.15 -36.67
CA ASP A 664 -31.93 -28.55 -37.73
C ASP A 664 -32.16 -29.06 -39.17
N GLY A 665 -33.18 -29.90 -39.42
CA GLY A 665 -33.42 -30.45 -40.75
C GLY A 665 -34.88 -30.67 -41.05
N ILE A 666 -35.34 -30.21 -42.23
CA ILE A 666 -36.71 -30.31 -42.75
C ILE A 666 -37.30 -31.71 -42.50
N ALA A 667 -38.09 -31.82 -41.43
CA ALA A 667 -38.78 -33.05 -41.03
C ALA A 667 -40.29 -32.91 -41.25
N GLN A 668 -40.99 -34.05 -41.34
CA GLN A 668 -42.45 -34.08 -41.28
C GLN A 668 -42.89 -33.52 -39.93
N VAL A 669 -43.52 -32.34 -39.95
CA VAL A 669 -44.16 -31.74 -38.78
C VAL A 669 -45.63 -32.14 -38.82
N GLU A 670 -46.07 -32.91 -37.83
CA GLU A 670 -47.51 -33.09 -37.60
C GLU A 670 -48.03 -31.83 -36.90
N ILE A 671 -49.01 -31.16 -37.51
CA ILE A 671 -49.68 -30.00 -36.94
C ILE A 671 -51.06 -30.42 -36.46
N ILE A 672 -51.31 -30.30 -35.17
CA ILE A 672 -52.60 -30.59 -34.56
C ILE A 672 -53.24 -29.26 -34.18
N THR A 673 -54.49 -29.07 -34.59
CA THR A 673 -55.30 -27.94 -34.18
C THR A 673 -56.51 -28.43 -33.41
N PHE A 674 -56.65 -27.99 -32.16
CA PHE A 674 -57.88 -28.17 -31.39
C PHE A 674 -58.75 -26.93 -31.55
N ASP A 675 -59.83 -27.01 -32.32
CA ASP A 675 -60.84 -25.95 -32.39
C ASP A 675 -61.78 -26.07 -31.16
N LEU A 676 -62.01 -24.97 -30.44
CA LEU A 676 -62.70 -24.95 -29.14
C LEU A 676 -64.21 -24.63 -29.21
N LEU A 677 -64.76 -24.57 -30.43
CA LEU A 677 -66.17 -24.26 -30.71
C LEU A 677 -67.09 -25.49 -30.80
#